data_AF-A0A953U4X5-F1
#
_entry.id   AF-A0A953U4X5-F1
#
_cell.length_a   1.000
_cell.length_b   1.000
_cell.length_c   1.000
_cell.angle_alpha   90.00
_cell.angle_beta   90.00
_cell.angle_gamma   90.00
#
_symmetry.space_group_name_H-M   'P 1'
#
loop_
_entity.id
_entity.type
_entity.pdbx_description
1 polymer ?
#
loop_
_entity_poly.entity_id
_entity_poly.type
_entity_poly.pdbx_seq_one_letter_code
_entity_poly.pdbx_strand_id
1 'polypeptide(L)'
;MPTRYRLLLSLTFFASLPAFSQLAPVLGQIDLPHRYYYREMYLPQLTTGPSSAAWLPDSQTLVFSMAGSLWEQKLGSEVAQQLTAGPGYDYQPDCSPDGRWVVFDSYNHDAIELWALNLENRQTYQLTRAGAVNVDPRFSPDGKHVAFVSTAYHGRFHIFTADFNGGALANVQRLTGETRGDVPRFYYSQFDHEISPAWSPDGTELLFVSNRGHIYGTGGFWRMKAEPGAEAHEIHYEETAWKARPEFSPDGKRIVYASYLGGQWHQLWLMPSQGGDVFPIFYGDFDNTNPRWSPDGSKIAFISNRGGNTSLWIQEVVGGVHTQLASKQRCFLGSRGVLTIRVLDSSGHPTPARIFLTGEDGRAYAPAEAWMQAADNFVRAERPFEEHYFHTAGKAEVSVPAGQITVEIMKGLEYAVERKQVQVPAGQRVSLSIRLKRLDIPADPDSRWASADLHVHMNYGGAYRNTPAHLLEQEEAEDLSLVENLIVNKEQRIPDIAYFSPKLDPVSTRDHFLFHGQEYHTSYWGHLGLLNLTRNYLLPGYATYGNTAAASLFPTNATVADLAHQQQGLVGYVHPFDFVPDPVKDPTLTHGEPQDVALELPVDVALGKVDYIEALGFSDHKATANVWYRLLNCGFHLPTGAGSDTMANYASLRGPVGLTRVYARIPSGTLDITAWLDSLKQGHTFATNGPLLGFTLGGKEIGDEVKLPAGENKVKFTAWMRSIVPVDHLEVVCNGEVVRALKLSGDRESANIEDAIPISHSGWCLLRAGSDNPEHPILDLYPYATTSPIYVSVAGSTPKAAEDAAYFIAWIGRLEEAVKANRDWNTEAEKTAVLRMLDEAREIYRKLQ
;
A
#
# COMPACT_ATOMS: atom_id res chain seq x y z
N MET A 1 68.50 24.10 22.71
CA MET A 1 67.81 24.19 24.02
C MET A 1 66.39 24.66 23.77
N PRO A 2 65.37 23.87 24.16
CA PRO A 2 63.99 24.01 23.68
C PRO A 2 63.09 24.77 24.66
N THR A 3 62.07 25.44 24.13
CA THR A 3 60.97 26.03 24.91
C THR A 3 59.71 25.21 24.70
N ARG A 4 59.12 24.82 25.83
CA ARG A 4 58.03 23.85 26.02
C ARG A 4 56.69 24.36 25.48
N TYR A 5 55.93 23.49 24.82
CA TYR A 5 54.47 23.56 24.82
C TYR A 5 53.88 22.21 25.22
N ARG A 6 52.98 22.26 26.20
CA ARG A 6 52.29 21.14 26.83
C ARG A 6 51.23 20.59 25.88
N LEU A 7 51.23 19.27 25.67
CA LEU A 7 50.09 18.52 25.14
C LEU A 7 49.02 18.45 26.23
N LEU A 8 47.81 18.96 25.95
CA LEU A 8 46.59 18.60 26.65
C LEU A 8 45.97 17.41 25.90
N LEU A 9 45.95 16.24 26.53
CA LEU A 9 45.07 15.14 26.10
C LEU A 9 43.63 15.49 26.52
N SER A 10 42.78 15.80 25.55
CA SER A 10 41.33 15.74 25.71
C SER A 10 40.86 14.33 25.36
N LEU A 11 40.55 13.52 26.38
CA LEU A 11 39.77 12.30 26.21
C LEU A 11 38.32 12.69 25.88
N THR A 12 37.94 12.56 24.62
CA THR A 12 36.54 12.60 24.19
C THR A 12 35.93 11.23 24.46
N PHE A 13 35.10 11.13 25.50
CA PHE A 13 34.15 10.04 25.66
C PHE A 13 33.14 10.14 24.50
N PHE A 14 33.26 9.28 23.49
CA PHE A 14 32.13 8.98 22.62
C PHE A 14 31.13 8.18 23.44
N ALA A 15 30.14 8.86 24.01
CA ALA A 15 28.90 8.20 24.37
C ALA A 15 28.27 7.71 23.06
N SER A 16 28.32 6.40 22.83
CA SER A 16 27.52 5.76 21.80
C SER A 16 26.05 6.08 22.10
N LEU A 17 25.47 7.00 21.35
CA LEU A 17 24.01 7.11 21.26
C LEU A 17 23.51 5.71 20.82
N PRO A 18 22.52 5.12 21.50
CA PRO A 18 21.91 3.89 21.03
C PRO A 18 21.42 4.15 19.61
N ALA A 19 21.85 3.33 18.65
CA ALA A 19 21.32 3.36 17.30
C ALA A 19 19.82 3.04 17.40
N PHE A 20 18.97 4.03 17.15
CA PHE A 20 17.53 3.83 17.05
C PHE A 20 17.25 2.83 15.91
N SER A 21 16.39 1.84 16.14
CA SER A 21 15.93 0.94 15.08
C SER A 21 15.06 1.72 14.11
N GLN A 22 15.62 2.04 12.94
CA GLN A 22 14.90 2.81 11.94
C GLN A 22 14.19 1.87 10.97
N LEU A 23 12.88 2.10 10.79
CA LEU A 23 12.07 1.49 9.74
C LEU A 23 12.67 1.86 8.37
N ALA A 24 12.96 0.87 7.53
CA ALA A 24 13.59 1.07 6.23
C ALA A 24 12.75 0.46 5.10
N PRO A 25 12.70 1.10 3.91
CA PRO A 25 12.07 0.50 2.74
C PRO A 25 12.71 -0.85 2.34
N VAL A 26 11.90 -1.78 1.83
CA VAL A 26 12.33 -3.15 1.44
C VAL A 26 13.39 -3.16 0.34
N LEU A 27 13.40 -2.17 -0.57
CA LEU A 27 14.43 -2.03 -1.62
C LEU A 27 14.87 -0.57 -1.70
N GLY A 28 15.70 -0.16 -0.73
CA GLY A 28 16.16 1.21 -0.58
C GLY A 28 17.02 1.75 -1.74
N GLN A 29 17.52 0.86 -2.60
CA GLN A 29 18.32 1.16 -3.79
C GLN A 29 17.53 1.84 -4.91
N ILE A 30 16.20 1.75 -4.88
CA ILE A 30 15.35 2.36 -5.90
C ILE A 30 15.24 3.85 -5.55
N ASP A 31 15.94 4.69 -6.32
CA ASP A 31 15.93 6.15 -6.15
C ASP A 31 14.90 6.79 -7.08
N LEU A 32 13.64 6.45 -6.83
CA LEU A 32 12.47 6.92 -7.57
C LEU A 32 11.35 7.30 -6.57
N PRO A 33 10.46 8.24 -6.92
CA PRO A 33 9.26 8.51 -6.12
C PRO A 33 8.32 7.29 -6.09
N HIS A 34 7.46 7.21 -5.06
CA HIS A 34 6.44 6.15 -4.91
C HIS A 34 6.98 4.74 -5.17
N ARG A 35 8.09 4.38 -4.52
CA ARG A 35 8.83 3.12 -4.72
C ARG A 35 7.94 1.87 -4.60
N TYR A 36 6.87 1.94 -3.81
CA TYR A 36 5.91 0.86 -3.63
C TYR A 36 5.16 0.52 -4.93
N TYR A 37 4.91 1.45 -5.86
CA TYR A 37 4.32 1.12 -7.16
C TYR A 37 5.25 0.24 -7.99
N TYR A 38 6.55 0.56 -8.04
CA TYR A 38 7.52 -0.30 -8.71
C TYR A 38 7.59 -1.67 -8.04
N ARG A 39 7.56 -1.70 -6.70
CA ARG A 39 7.54 -2.94 -5.94
C ARG A 39 6.35 -3.81 -6.34
N GLU A 40 5.14 -3.28 -6.34
CA GLU A 40 3.93 -4.08 -6.54
C GLU A 40 3.57 -4.36 -7.99
N MET A 41 3.81 -3.41 -8.88
CA MET A 41 3.37 -3.51 -10.27
C MET A 41 4.43 -4.03 -11.22
N TYR A 42 5.71 -3.89 -10.87
CA TYR A 42 6.83 -4.31 -11.72
C TYR A 42 7.68 -5.44 -11.12
N LEU A 43 8.17 -5.26 -9.89
CA LEU A 43 9.09 -6.19 -9.25
C LEU A 43 8.38 -7.49 -8.84
N PRO A 44 9.13 -8.61 -8.76
CA PRO A 44 8.53 -9.88 -8.37
C PRO A 44 8.13 -9.88 -6.89
N GLN A 45 7.05 -10.61 -6.60
CA GLN A 45 6.42 -10.69 -5.29
C GLN A 45 6.40 -12.13 -4.78
N LEU A 46 6.50 -12.32 -3.45
CA LEU A 46 6.28 -13.63 -2.84
C LEU A 46 4.79 -13.99 -2.89
N THR A 47 4.40 -14.81 -3.86
CA THR A 47 3.05 -15.39 -3.94
C THR A 47 3.09 -16.90 -3.70
N THR A 48 2.01 -17.47 -3.15
CA THR A 48 1.88 -18.92 -2.94
C THR A 48 1.63 -19.68 -4.25
N GLY A 49 0.97 -19.01 -5.22
CA GLY A 49 0.82 -19.45 -6.60
C GLY A 49 1.96 -18.97 -7.53
N PRO A 50 1.98 -19.42 -8.79
CA PRO A 50 3.00 -19.04 -9.76
C PRO A 50 3.03 -17.53 -10.09
N SER A 51 4.21 -16.92 -10.23
CA SER A 51 4.34 -15.48 -10.52
C SER A 51 5.05 -15.14 -11.84
N SER A 52 5.76 -16.11 -12.44
CA SER A 52 6.46 -15.96 -13.73
C SER A 52 6.88 -17.34 -14.25
N ALA A 53 7.09 -17.47 -15.56
CA ALA A 53 7.44 -18.73 -16.21
C ALA A 53 8.40 -18.55 -17.39
N ALA A 54 9.02 -19.66 -17.81
CA ALA A 54 9.80 -19.81 -19.03
C ALA A 54 9.70 -21.24 -19.56
N TRP A 55 9.75 -21.38 -20.89
CA TRP A 55 9.72 -22.67 -21.56
C TRP A 55 11.10 -23.29 -21.64
N LEU A 56 11.17 -24.61 -21.45
CA LEU A 56 12.30 -25.38 -21.97
C LEU A 56 12.18 -25.53 -23.51
N PRO A 57 13.30 -25.81 -24.21
CA PRO A 57 13.32 -25.92 -25.67
C PRO A 57 12.36 -26.97 -26.26
N ASP A 58 11.90 -27.92 -25.44
CA ASP A 58 10.96 -28.97 -25.84
C ASP A 58 9.52 -28.49 -26.09
N SER A 59 9.19 -27.24 -25.74
CA SER A 59 7.82 -26.67 -25.81
C SER A 59 6.76 -27.47 -25.04
N GLN A 60 7.19 -28.29 -24.08
CA GLN A 60 6.34 -29.17 -23.27
C GLN A 60 6.61 -29.04 -21.77
N THR A 61 7.71 -28.42 -21.39
CA THR A 61 8.09 -28.27 -19.99
C THR A 61 8.28 -26.79 -19.66
N LEU A 62 7.73 -26.38 -18.52
CA LEU A 62 7.84 -25.02 -18.00
C LEU A 62 8.67 -25.02 -16.72
N VAL A 63 9.55 -24.02 -16.61
CA VAL A 63 10.18 -23.61 -15.36
C VAL A 63 9.47 -22.35 -14.88
N PHE A 64 9.05 -22.29 -13.61
CA PHE A 64 8.28 -21.18 -13.08
C PHE A 64 8.59 -20.90 -11.61
N SER A 65 8.42 -19.64 -11.21
CA SER A 65 8.52 -19.23 -9.80
C SER A 65 7.21 -19.46 -9.09
N MET A 66 7.23 -20.08 -7.91
CA MET A 66 6.08 -20.28 -7.03
C MET A 66 6.54 -20.48 -5.57
N ALA A 67 5.89 -19.81 -4.61
CA ALA A 67 6.24 -19.86 -3.19
C ALA A 67 7.74 -19.56 -2.93
N GLY A 68 8.30 -18.63 -3.70
CA GLY A 68 9.68 -18.15 -3.61
C GLY A 68 10.75 -19.20 -3.94
N SER A 69 10.42 -20.19 -4.78
CA SER A 69 11.38 -21.13 -5.36
C SER A 69 11.06 -21.34 -6.83
N LEU A 70 12.02 -21.84 -7.60
CA LEU A 70 11.79 -22.30 -8.96
C LEU A 70 11.27 -23.74 -8.97
N TRP A 71 10.37 -24.02 -9.91
CA TRP A 71 9.72 -25.32 -10.10
C TRP A 71 9.74 -25.70 -11.57
N GLU A 72 9.79 -27.00 -11.84
CA GLU A 72 9.70 -27.60 -13.17
C GLU A 72 8.41 -28.43 -13.26
N GLN A 73 7.64 -28.27 -14.33
CA GLN A 73 6.46 -29.09 -14.59
C GLN A 73 6.23 -29.28 -16.09
N LYS A 74 6.00 -30.53 -16.48
CA LYS A 74 5.60 -30.89 -17.85
C LYS A 74 4.11 -30.68 -18.05
N LEU A 75 3.70 -30.22 -19.23
CA LEU A 75 2.29 -30.12 -19.61
C LEU A 75 1.58 -31.48 -19.44
N GLY A 76 0.37 -31.45 -18.89
CA GLY A 76 -0.44 -32.65 -18.60
C GLY A 76 -0.04 -33.42 -17.34
N SER A 77 1.11 -33.11 -16.71
CA SER A 77 1.44 -33.59 -15.36
C SER A 77 0.75 -32.72 -14.31
N GLU A 78 0.43 -33.29 -13.15
CA GLU A 78 0.00 -32.56 -11.94
C GLU A 78 1.13 -32.45 -10.89
N VAL A 79 2.32 -32.96 -11.21
CA VAL A 79 3.49 -33.00 -10.32
C VAL A 79 4.47 -31.89 -10.71
N ALA A 80 4.73 -30.97 -9.77
CA ALA A 80 5.78 -29.96 -9.87
C ALA A 80 7.01 -30.39 -9.06
N GLN A 81 8.20 -30.28 -9.66
CA GLN A 81 9.47 -30.58 -9.02
C GLN A 81 10.21 -29.29 -8.65
N GLN A 82 10.55 -29.11 -7.37
CA GLN A 82 11.32 -27.95 -6.91
C GLN A 82 12.74 -28.03 -7.46
N LEU A 83 13.24 -26.89 -7.93
CA LEU A 83 14.56 -26.74 -8.53
C LEU A 83 15.56 -25.97 -7.66
N THR A 84 15.07 -25.06 -6.82
CA THR A 84 15.91 -24.24 -5.93
C THR A 84 15.41 -24.29 -4.49
N ALA A 85 16.34 -24.17 -3.54
CA ALA A 85 16.07 -24.19 -2.10
C ALA A 85 17.06 -23.30 -1.33
N GLY A 86 17.49 -22.20 -1.94
CA GLY A 86 18.38 -21.22 -1.32
C GLY A 86 17.70 -20.43 -0.19
N PRO A 87 18.48 -19.60 0.54
CA PRO A 87 17.97 -18.78 1.64
C PRO A 87 17.11 -17.59 1.19
N GLY A 88 17.21 -17.20 -0.09
CA GLY A 88 16.40 -16.13 -0.69
C GLY A 88 15.06 -16.61 -1.27
N TYR A 89 14.40 -15.69 -1.95
CA TYR A 89 13.22 -15.97 -2.78
C TYR A 89 13.57 -15.83 -4.26
N ASP A 90 13.34 -16.87 -5.04
CA ASP A 90 13.77 -16.96 -6.44
C ASP A 90 12.61 -16.69 -7.42
N TYR A 91 12.84 -15.83 -8.42
CA TYR A 91 11.81 -15.30 -9.34
C TYR A 91 12.28 -15.23 -10.81
N GLN A 92 11.33 -14.86 -11.68
CA GLN A 92 11.50 -14.50 -13.11
C GLN A 92 12.51 -15.35 -13.89
N PRO A 93 12.31 -16.69 -13.94
CA PRO A 93 13.23 -17.57 -14.64
C PRO A 93 13.22 -17.28 -16.15
N ASP A 94 14.36 -17.56 -16.79
CA ASP A 94 14.49 -17.71 -18.23
C ASP A 94 15.44 -18.86 -18.57
N CYS A 95 15.04 -19.70 -19.52
CA CYS A 95 15.77 -20.93 -19.87
C CYS A 95 16.71 -20.69 -21.05
N SER A 96 17.91 -21.27 -20.99
CA SER A 96 18.83 -21.20 -22.12
C SER A 96 18.29 -21.97 -23.34
N PRO A 97 18.59 -21.53 -24.57
CA PRO A 97 18.14 -22.22 -25.79
C PRO A 97 18.61 -23.68 -25.91
N ASP A 98 19.71 -24.03 -25.25
CA ASP A 98 20.23 -25.40 -25.18
C ASP A 98 19.61 -26.26 -24.06
N GLY A 99 18.74 -25.68 -23.24
CA GLY A 99 18.03 -26.36 -22.16
C GLY A 99 18.91 -26.78 -20.98
N ARG A 100 20.14 -26.27 -20.85
CA ARG A 100 21.06 -26.63 -19.77
C ARG A 100 21.05 -25.68 -18.58
N TRP A 101 20.60 -24.44 -18.77
CA TRP A 101 20.66 -23.39 -17.77
C TRP A 101 19.33 -22.68 -17.59
N VAL A 102 19.10 -22.19 -16.38
CA VAL A 102 18.05 -21.22 -16.06
C VAL A 102 18.72 -20.02 -15.41
N VAL A 103 18.52 -18.82 -15.96
CA VAL A 103 18.84 -17.57 -15.26
C VAL A 103 17.60 -17.10 -14.51
N PHE A 104 17.79 -16.50 -13.35
CA PHE A 104 16.70 -16.06 -12.49
C PHE A 104 17.20 -14.96 -11.56
N ASP A 105 16.29 -14.19 -10.97
CA ASP A 105 16.61 -13.23 -9.92
C ASP A 105 16.27 -13.82 -8.55
N SER A 106 17.02 -13.43 -7.51
CA SER A 106 16.83 -13.91 -6.15
C SER A 106 16.89 -12.75 -5.18
N TYR A 107 15.80 -12.52 -4.44
CA TYR A 107 15.75 -11.56 -3.34
C TYR A 107 16.37 -12.20 -2.11
N ASN A 108 17.51 -11.66 -1.67
CA ASN A 108 18.24 -12.17 -0.54
C ASN A 108 18.82 -11.01 0.28
N HIS A 109 18.37 -10.87 1.54
CA HIS A 109 18.73 -9.80 2.46
C HIS A 109 18.36 -8.38 1.96
N ASP A 110 19.31 -7.67 1.36
CA ASP A 110 19.17 -6.25 1.01
C ASP A 110 18.98 -6.01 -0.48
N ALA A 111 19.21 -7.00 -1.35
CA ALA A 111 19.26 -6.83 -2.79
C ALA A 111 18.50 -7.93 -3.56
N ILE A 112 18.18 -7.63 -4.81
CA ILE A 112 17.76 -8.64 -5.78
C ILE A 112 18.92 -8.85 -6.75
N GLU A 113 19.50 -10.04 -6.73
CA GLU A 113 20.67 -10.38 -7.54
C GLU A 113 20.33 -11.46 -8.55
N LEU A 114 21.05 -11.50 -9.67
CA LEU A 114 20.90 -12.53 -10.68
C LEU A 114 21.67 -13.79 -10.30
N TRP A 115 21.10 -14.93 -10.66
CA TRP A 115 21.65 -16.26 -10.46
C TRP A 115 21.45 -17.12 -11.71
N ALA A 116 22.22 -18.19 -11.81
CA ALA A 116 22.06 -19.24 -12.80
C ALA A 116 21.96 -20.61 -12.12
N LEU A 117 21.01 -21.43 -12.54
CA LEU A 117 20.87 -22.84 -12.19
C LEU A 117 21.31 -23.70 -13.37
N ASN A 118 22.23 -24.63 -13.13
CA ASN A 118 22.54 -25.69 -14.07
C ASN A 118 21.55 -26.84 -13.90
N LEU A 119 20.80 -27.18 -14.94
CA LEU A 119 19.74 -28.19 -14.87
C LEU A 119 20.27 -29.64 -14.82
N GLU A 120 21.49 -29.88 -15.29
CA GLU A 120 22.12 -31.21 -15.29
C GLU A 120 22.59 -31.62 -13.89
N ASN A 121 23.34 -30.74 -13.22
CA ASN A 121 23.92 -31.03 -11.90
C ASN A 121 23.18 -30.36 -10.72
N ARG A 122 22.14 -29.57 -11.00
CA ARG A 122 21.31 -28.85 -10.03
C ARG A 122 22.08 -27.85 -9.14
N GLN A 123 23.22 -27.33 -9.59
CA GLN A 123 23.98 -26.32 -8.87
C GLN A 123 23.56 -24.89 -9.27
N THR A 124 23.54 -24.00 -8.28
CA THR A 124 23.26 -22.57 -8.48
C THR A 124 24.54 -21.73 -8.39
N TYR A 125 24.59 -20.66 -9.18
CA TYR A 125 25.72 -19.75 -9.32
C TYR A 125 25.21 -18.31 -9.26
N GLN A 126 25.71 -17.52 -8.31
CA GLN A 126 25.36 -16.10 -8.24
C GLN A 126 26.13 -15.32 -9.31
N LEU A 127 25.39 -14.59 -10.14
CA LEU A 127 25.88 -13.85 -11.30
C LEU A 127 26.21 -12.39 -10.99
N THR A 128 25.44 -11.74 -10.10
CA THR A 128 25.66 -10.34 -9.69
C THR A 128 25.78 -10.22 -8.16
N ARG A 129 26.51 -9.20 -7.69
CA ARG A 129 26.90 -9.03 -6.26
C ARG A 129 27.02 -7.56 -5.84
N ALA A 130 26.42 -6.65 -6.60
CA ALA A 130 26.66 -5.22 -6.46
C ALA A 130 25.71 -4.53 -5.47
N GLY A 131 24.79 -5.28 -4.86
CA GLY A 131 23.81 -4.76 -3.90
C GLY A 131 22.71 -3.93 -4.56
N ALA A 132 22.44 -4.16 -5.85
CA ALA A 132 21.42 -3.46 -6.64
C ALA A 132 20.12 -4.27 -6.73
N VAL A 133 19.10 -3.71 -7.39
CA VAL A 133 17.90 -4.46 -7.81
C VAL A 133 18.12 -4.88 -9.26
N ASN A 134 18.45 -6.16 -9.47
CA ASN A 134 18.66 -6.77 -10.79
C ASN A 134 17.53 -7.76 -11.07
N VAL A 135 16.77 -7.53 -12.14
CA VAL A 135 15.54 -8.27 -12.46
C VAL A 135 15.40 -8.52 -13.96
N ASP A 136 14.39 -9.29 -14.36
CA ASP A 136 14.05 -9.62 -15.74
C ASP A 136 15.21 -10.18 -16.59
N PRO A 137 15.96 -11.20 -16.12
CA PRO A 137 17.02 -11.78 -16.94
C PRO A 137 16.45 -12.51 -18.17
N ARG A 138 17.08 -12.31 -19.33
CA ARG A 138 16.70 -12.89 -20.63
C ARG A 138 17.91 -13.37 -21.41
N PHE A 139 17.94 -14.66 -21.74
CA PHE A 139 18.94 -15.21 -22.65
C PHE A 139 18.74 -14.69 -24.08
N SER A 140 19.86 -14.43 -24.76
CA SER A 140 19.85 -14.26 -26.21
C SER A 140 19.45 -15.57 -26.91
N PRO A 141 18.90 -15.51 -28.14
CA PRO A 141 18.53 -16.72 -28.89
C PRO A 141 19.67 -17.71 -29.14
N ASP A 142 20.92 -17.25 -29.10
CA ASP A 142 22.12 -18.09 -29.22
C ASP A 142 22.70 -18.56 -27.87
N GLY A 143 22.12 -18.11 -26.75
CA GLY A 143 22.50 -18.48 -25.38
C GLY A 143 23.80 -17.88 -24.87
N LYS A 144 24.45 -16.98 -25.63
CA LYS A 144 25.75 -16.40 -25.26
C LYS A 144 25.66 -15.12 -24.46
N HIS A 145 24.54 -14.43 -24.49
CA HIS A 145 24.34 -13.18 -23.79
C HIS A 145 23.10 -13.25 -22.89
N VAL A 146 23.11 -12.43 -21.84
CA VAL A 146 21.95 -12.20 -20.98
C VAL A 146 21.67 -10.70 -20.96
N ALA A 147 20.45 -10.31 -21.30
CA ALA A 147 19.91 -8.98 -21.04
C ALA A 147 19.20 -8.98 -19.69
N PHE A 148 19.26 -7.89 -18.95
CA PHE A 148 18.59 -7.75 -17.65
C PHE A 148 18.37 -6.28 -17.31
N VAL A 149 17.50 -6.02 -16.34
CA VAL A 149 17.23 -4.68 -15.81
C VAL A 149 17.99 -4.52 -14.50
N SER A 150 18.63 -3.38 -14.28
CA SER A 150 19.37 -3.12 -13.04
C SER A 150 19.28 -1.67 -12.58
N THR A 151 19.20 -1.47 -11.26
CA THR A 151 19.34 -0.16 -10.59
C THR A 151 20.78 0.21 -10.25
N ALA A 152 21.78 -0.56 -10.67
CA ALA A 152 23.19 -0.31 -10.37
C ALA A 152 23.70 1.05 -10.89
N TYR A 153 22.99 1.67 -11.84
CA TYR A 153 23.26 3.02 -12.31
C TYR A 153 22.28 4.01 -11.68
N HIS A 154 22.78 4.84 -10.76
CA HIS A 154 22.04 5.91 -10.06
C HIS A 154 20.74 5.47 -9.35
N GLY A 155 20.54 4.18 -9.06
CA GLY A 155 19.32 3.70 -8.40
C GLY A 155 18.09 3.62 -9.33
N ARG A 156 18.29 3.63 -10.65
CA ARG A 156 17.22 3.73 -11.66
C ARG A 156 17.23 2.56 -12.63
N PHE A 157 16.06 2.15 -13.11
CA PHE A 157 15.91 0.97 -13.96
C PHE A 157 16.45 1.22 -15.37
N HIS A 158 17.58 0.58 -15.68
CA HIS A 158 18.21 0.58 -17.00
C HIS A 158 18.44 -0.84 -17.50
N ILE A 159 18.59 -0.99 -18.82
CA ILE A 159 18.88 -2.28 -19.44
C ILE A 159 20.39 -2.47 -19.53
N PHE A 160 20.82 -3.66 -19.12
CA PHE A 160 22.19 -4.14 -19.20
C PHE A 160 22.25 -5.41 -20.04
N THR A 161 23.41 -5.65 -20.64
CA THR A 161 23.78 -6.93 -21.24
C THR A 161 25.10 -7.43 -20.70
N ALA A 162 25.28 -8.75 -20.74
CA ALA A 162 26.53 -9.40 -20.35
C ALA A 162 26.73 -10.69 -21.14
N ASP A 163 27.99 -11.08 -21.31
CA ASP A 163 28.35 -12.40 -21.83
C ASP A 163 28.10 -13.46 -20.76
N PHE A 164 27.42 -14.54 -21.12
CA PHE A 164 27.19 -15.68 -20.24
C PHE A 164 28.16 -16.82 -20.58
N ASN A 165 28.91 -17.26 -19.57
CA ASN A 165 29.81 -18.39 -19.70
C ASN A 165 29.72 -19.31 -18.48
N GLY A 166 28.86 -20.33 -18.57
CA GLY A 166 28.85 -21.46 -17.63
C GLY A 166 28.62 -21.09 -16.17
N GLY A 167 27.69 -20.17 -15.90
CA GLY A 167 27.38 -19.73 -14.52
C GLY A 167 28.12 -18.47 -14.07
N ALA A 168 28.73 -17.73 -15.00
CA ALA A 168 29.32 -16.42 -14.74
C ALA A 168 28.91 -15.41 -15.82
N LEU A 169 28.81 -14.14 -15.42
CA LEU A 169 28.69 -13.01 -16.33
C LEU A 169 30.05 -12.33 -16.52
N ALA A 170 30.35 -11.98 -17.77
CA ALA A 170 31.50 -11.16 -18.14
C ALA A 170 31.05 -9.99 -19.02
N ASN A 171 31.89 -8.96 -19.15
CA ASN A 171 31.63 -7.81 -20.02
C ASN A 171 30.25 -7.16 -19.78
N VAL A 172 29.86 -7.01 -18.50
CA VAL A 172 28.60 -6.36 -18.13
C VAL A 172 28.61 -4.91 -18.59
N GLN A 173 27.65 -4.55 -19.44
CA GLN A 173 27.53 -3.23 -20.05
C GLN A 173 26.10 -2.73 -19.94
N ARG A 174 25.95 -1.44 -19.60
CA ARG A 174 24.67 -0.75 -19.70
C ARG A 174 24.40 -0.40 -21.16
N LEU A 175 23.22 -0.72 -21.66
CA LEU A 175 22.80 -0.40 -23.02
C LEU A 175 22.05 0.91 -23.13
N THR A 176 21.11 1.17 -22.21
CA THR A 176 20.24 2.35 -22.26
C THR A 176 20.89 3.55 -21.58
N GLY A 177 20.69 4.73 -22.17
CA GLY A 177 21.08 6.01 -21.59
C GLY A 177 20.20 6.41 -20.41
N GLU A 178 20.55 7.51 -19.73
CA GLU A 178 19.66 8.13 -18.76
C GLU A 178 19.06 9.39 -19.39
N THR A 179 17.73 9.50 -19.34
CA THR A 179 17.00 10.66 -19.87
C THR A 179 16.17 11.26 -18.75
N ARG A 180 16.30 12.56 -18.56
CA ARG A 180 15.40 13.34 -17.69
C ARG A 180 14.39 14.04 -18.61
N GLY A 181 13.12 13.70 -18.46
CA GLY A 181 12.04 14.33 -19.21
C GLY A 181 11.70 15.72 -18.68
N ASP A 182 11.40 16.64 -19.58
CA ASP A 182 10.77 17.93 -19.25
C ASP A 182 9.24 17.82 -19.14
N VAL A 183 8.71 16.60 -19.37
CA VAL A 183 7.29 16.29 -19.29
C VAL A 183 6.87 16.22 -17.82
N PRO A 184 5.83 16.97 -17.38
CA PRO A 184 5.38 16.93 -15.98
C PRO A 184 4.65 15.60 -15.74
N ARG A 185 5.37 14.62 -15.21
CA ARG A 185 4.81 13.32 -14.85
C ARG A 185 4.33 13.35 -13.42
N PHE A 186 3.05 13.09 -13.25
CA PHE A 186 2.41 13.02 -11.95
C PHE A 186 2.63 11.63 -11.33
N TYR A 187 2.96 11.53 -10.03
CA TYR A 187 3.45 10.32 -9.33
C TYR A 187 4.75 9.67 -9.83
N TYR A 188 5.08 9.80 -11.12
CA TYR A 188 6.22 9.11 -11.73
C TYR A 188 7.49 9.96 -11.72
N SER A 189 8.62 9.27 -11.83
CA SER A 189 9.93 9.91 -11.90
C SER A 189 10.07 10.83 -13.12
N GLN A 190 10.75 11.96 -12.93
CA GLN A 190 11.25 12.81 -14.02
C GLN A 190 12.30 12.09 -14.88
N PHE A 191 12.91 11.01 -14.35
CA PHE A 191 13.80 10.15 -15.11
C PHE A 191 13.02 9.02 -15.77
N ASP A 192 13.39 8.71 -17.00
CA ASP A 192 12.83 7.58 -17.72
C ASP A 192 13.27 6.26 -17.07
N HIS A 193 12.40 5.25 -17.13
CA HIS A 193 12.77 3.87 -16.86
C HIS A 193 12.91 3.08 -18.16
N GLU A 194 13.72 2.02 -18.13
CA GLU A 194 13.76 1.00 -19.17
C GLU A 194 13.64 -0.39 -18.53
N ILE A 195 12.54 -1.08 -18.84
CA ILE A 195 12.15 -2.34 -18.19
C ILE A 195 11.65 -3.38 -19.20
N SER A 196 11.48 -4.62 -18.74
CA SER A 196 10.90 -5.72 -19.53
C SER A 196 11.59 -5.97 -20.89
N PRO A 197 12.92 -6.19 -20.94
CA PRO A 197 13.62 -6.45 -22.18
C PRO A 197 13.20 -7.78 -22.82
N ALA A 198 13.23 -7.84 -24.15
CA ALA A 198 13.04 -9.06 -24.94
C ALA A 198 13.92 -9.02 -26.20
N TRP A 199 14.62 -10.12 -26.49
CA TRP A 199 15.46 -10.24 -27.67
C TRP A 199 14.63 -10.45 -28.94
N SER A 200 15.03 -9.80 -30.04
CA SER A 200 14.58 -10.22 -31.36
C SER A 200 15.01 -11.68 -31.62
N PRO A 201 14.27 -12.47 -32.42
CA PRO A 201 14.63 -13.88 -32.66
C PRO A 201 15.99 -14.10 -33.33
N ASP A 202 16.53 -13.08 -34.01
CA ASP A 202 17.88 -13.09 -34.59
C ASP A 202 18.98 -12.64 -33.60
N GLY A 203 18.61 -12.17 -32.42
CA GLY A 203 19.53 -11.71 -31.37
C GLY A 203 20.20 -10.36 -31.64
N THR A 204 19.76 -9.60 -32.65
CA THR A 204 20.42 -8.35 -33.05
C THR A 204 19.82 -7.10 -32.38
N GLU A 205 18.59 -7.18 -31.90
CA GLU A 205 17.85 -6.07 -31.32
C GLU A 205 17.19 -6.46 -29.99
N LEU A 206 16.87 -5.43 -29.20
CA LEU A 206 16.05 -5.53 -28.01
C LEU A 206 14.77 -4.71 -28.18
N LEU A 207 13.66 -5.31 -27.76
CA LEU A 207 12.41 -4.65 -27.41
C LEU A 207 12.40 -4.40 -25.91
N PHE A 208 11.91 -3.24 -25.47
CA PHE A 208 11.75 -2.92 -24.05
C PHE A 208 10.66 -1.88 -23.84
N VAL A 209 10.28 -1.64 -22.58
CA VAL A 209 9.26 -0.66 -22.19
C VAL A 209 9.93 0.57 -21.60
N SER A 210 9.54 1.77 -22.05
CA SER A 210 10.05 3.05 -21.53
C SER A 210 9.02 4.16 -21.62
N ASN A 211 8.92 4.98 -20.57
CA ASN A 211 8.04 6.14 -20.46
C ASN A 211 8.57 7.42 -21.11
N ARG A 212 9.71 7.35 -21.81
CA ARG A 212 10.31 8.48 -22.53
C ARG A 212 9.28 9.26 -23.35
N GLY A 213 9.20 10.56 -23.09
CA GLY A 213 8.32 11.48 -23.83
C GLY A 213 6.84 11.46 -23.44
N HIS A 214 6.42 10.62 -22.48
CA HIS A 214 5.03 10.45 -22.10
C HIS A 214 4.74 10.83 -20.65
N ILE A 215 3.52 11.31 -20.38
CA ILE A 215 3.07 11.76 -19.05
C ILE A 215 2.67 10.61 -18.10
N TYR A 216 2.18 9.48 -18.64
CA TYR A 216 1.61 8.38 -17.86
C TYR A 216 2.58 7.19 -17.65
N GLY A 217 2.32 6.43 -16.59
CA GLY A 217 3.18 5.43 -15.96
C GLY A 217 3.17 4.01 -16.51
N THR A 218 3.76 3.84 -17.69
CA THR A 218 4.62 2.71 -18.09
C THR A 218 5.44 3.08 -19.28
N GLY A 219 4.83 3.85 -20.17
CA GLY A 219 5.42 4.16 -21.46
C GLY A 219 5.20 3.12 -22.53
N GLY A 220 5.67 3.48 -23.72
CA GLY A 220 5.56 2.67 -24.91
C GLY A 220 6.65 1.63 -25.05
N PHE A 221 6.61 0.96 -26.19
CA PHE A 221 7.44 -0.16 -26.57
C PHE A 221 8.51 0.37 -27.50
N TRP A 222 9.76 0.23 -27.08
CA TRP A 222 10.92 0.79 -27.74
C TRP A 222 11.80 -0.31 -28.29
N ARG A 223 12.39 -0.07 -29.47
CA ARG A 223 13.34 -0.98 -30.10
C ARG A 223 14.67 -0.30 -30.33
N MET A 224 15.75 -1.05 -30.10
CA MET A 224 17.12 -0.63 -30.38
C MET A 224 17.98 -1.84 -30.76
N LYS A 225 19.11 -1.58 -31.43
CA LYS A 225 20.16 -2.60 -31.54
C LYS A 225 20.67 -2.97 -30.15
N ALA A 226 21.04 -4.22 -29.96
CA ALA A 226 21.60 -4.73 -28.70
C ALA A 226 23.07 -4.29 -28.50
N GLU A 227 23.36 -3.02 -28.72
CA GLU A 227 24.69 -2.40 -28.69
C GLU A 227 24.65 -1.14 -27.81
N PRO A 228 25.69 -0.87 -26.99
CA PRO A 228 25.69 0.29 -26.11
C PRO A 228 25.51 1.61 -26.87
N GLY A 229 24.56 2.44 -26.42
CA GLY A 229 24.31 3.75 -27.00
C GLY A 229 23.64 3.74 -28.37
N ALA A 230 23.16 2.59 -28.85
CA ALA A 230 22.34 2.54 -30.06
C ALA A 230 21.06 3.38 -29.88
N GLU A 231 20.62 4.01 -30.97
CA GLU A 231 19.39 4.80 -30.97
C GLU A 231 18.18 3.88 -30.77
N ALA A 232 17.29 4.30 -29.85
CA ALA A 232 16.03 3.62 -29.60
C ALA A 232 14.88 4.41 -30.23
N HIS A 233 13.92 3.71 -30.82
CA HIS A 233 12.70 4.30 -31.37
C HIS A 233 11.45 3.60 -30.82
N GLU A 234 10.38 4.36 -30.61
CA GLU A 234 9.09 3.84 -30.18
C GLU A 234 8.34 3.21 -31.36
N ILE A 235 7.76 2.03 -31.14
CA ILE A 235 6.92 1.33 -32.14
C ILE A 235 5.43 1.29 -31.77
N HIS A 236 5.11 1.53 -30.50
CA HIS A 236 3.75 1.52 -29.95
C HIS A 236 3.75 2.23 -28.61
N TYR A 237 2.73 3.02 -28.30
CA TYR A 237 2.56 3.63 -26.98
C TYR A 237 1.28 3.12 -26.34
N GLU A 238 1.39 2.64 -25.10
CA GLU A 238 0.24 2.19 -24.33
C GLU A 238 0.50 2.25 -22.82
N GLU A 239 -0.48 2.72 -22.06
CA GLU A 239 -0.45 2.72 -20.60
C GLU A 239 -0.87 1.35 -20.07
N THR A 240 -0.02 0.70 -19.28
CA THR A 240 -0.16 -0.71 -18.89
C THR A 240 0.16 -0.98 -17.42
N ALA A 241 0.26 0.03 -16.54
CA ALA A 241 0.52 -0.12 -15.10
C ALA A 241 1.62 -1.17 -14.76
N TRP A 242 2.77 -1.01 -15.40
CA TRP A 242 4.04 -1.77 -15.49
C TRP A 242 3.95 -3.25 -15.86
N LYS A 243 2.79 -3.72 -16.32
CA LYS A 243 2.53 -5.15 -16.56
C LYS A 243 2.63 -5.62 -18.02
N ALA A 244 2.98 -4.75 -18.98
CA ALA A 244 3.02 -5.09 -20.42
C ALA A 244 3.78 -6.38 -20.75
N ARG A 245 5.02 -6.50 -20.26
CA ARG A 245 5.88 -7.69 -20.42
C ARG A 245 5.91 -8.24 -21.86
N PRO A 246 6.28 -7.41 -22.87
CA PRO A 246 6.15 -7.79 -24.26
C PRO A 246 7.16 -8.86 -24.68
N GLU A 247 6.78 -9.76 -25.59
CA GLU A 247 7.67 -10.80 -26.12
C GLU A 247 7.42 -11.08 -27.60
N PHE A 248 8.50 -11.25 -28.37
CA PHE A 248 8.42 -11.65 -29.78
C PHE A 248 7.90 -13.09 -29.91
N SER A 249 7.07 -13.32 -30.93
CA SER A 249 6.81 -14.67 -31.41
C SER A 249 8.10 -15.29 -31.99
N PRO A 250 8.26 -16.62 -31.96
CA PRO A 250 9.47 -17.28 -32.47
C PRO A 250 9.75 -17.01 -33.96
N ASP A 251 8.71 -16.69 -34.74
CA ASP A 251 8.82 -16.30 -36.15
C ASP A 251 9.22 -14.83 -36.38
N GLY A 252 9.32 -14.02 -35.31
CA GLY A 252 9.68 -12.60 -35.33
C GLY A 252 8.64 -11.66 -35.91
N LYS A 253 7.43 -12.14 -36.21
CA LYS A 253 6.39 -11.34 -36.89
C LYS A 253 5.42 -10.64 -35.96
N ARG A 254 5.28 -11.12 -34.72
CA ARG A 254 4.29 -10.67 -33.76
C ARG A 254 4.93 -10.40 -32.41
N ILE A 255 4.27 -9.59 -31.61
CA ILE A 255 4.57 -9.37 -30.20
C ILE A 255 3.30 -9.71 -29.41
N VAL A 256 3.45 -10.48 -28.34
CA VAL A 256 2.41 -10.67 -27.32
C VAL A 256 2.72 -9.80 -26.11
N TYR A 257 1.69 -9.23 -25.50
CA TYR A 257 1.83 -8.40 -24.29
C TYR A 257 0.52 -8.37 -23.49
N ALA A 258 0.59 -7.90 -22.24
CA ALA A 258 -0.56 -7.70 -21.39
C ALA A 258 -1.04 -6.24 -21.42
N SER A 259 -2.36 -6.02 -21.52
CA SER A 259 -2.94 -4.70 -21.67
C SER A 259 -4.37 -4.63 -21.15
N TYR A 260 -4.75 -3.50 -20.55
CA TYR A 260 -6.13 -3.19 -20.18
C TYR A 260 -6.81 -2.22 -21.15
N LEU A 261 -6.27 -1.98 -22.35
CA LEU A 261 -6.75 -0.95 -23.27
C LEU A 261 -8.28 -0.95 -23.39
N GLY A 262 -8.92 0.13 -22.92
CA GLY A 262 -10.38 0.31 -22.95
C GLY A 262 -11.17 -0.48 -21.90
N GLY A 263 -10.52 -1.10 -20.92
CA GLY A 263 -11.12 -1.92 -19.87
C GLY A 263 -10.48 -1.71 -18.49
N GLN A 264 -10.82 -2.60 -17.55
CA GLN A 264 -10.36 -2.53 -16.15
C GLN A 264 -9.23 -3.52 -15.82
N TRP A 265 -9.06 -4.56 -16.63
CA TRP A 265 -8.23 -5.72 -16.33
C TRP A 265 -7.28 -6.04 -17.48
N HIS A 266 -6.06 -6.44 -17.17
CA HIS A 266 -5.07 -6.81 -18.18
C HIS A 266 -5.47 -8.10 -18.89
N GLN A 267 -5.62 -8.03 -20.20
CA GLN A 267 -5.78 -9.19 -21.08
C GLN A 267 -4.55 -9.36 -21.97
N LEU A 268 -4.47 -10.48 -22.69
CA LEU A 268 -3.41 -10.72 -23.65
C LEU A 268 -3.78 -10.14 -25.01
N TRP A 269 -2.84 -9.40 -25.61
CA TRP A 269 -2.97 -8.75 -26.90
C TRP A 269 -1.82 -9.16 -27.82
N LEU A 270 -2.09 -9.09 -29.13
CA LEU A 270 -1.09 -9.27 -30.18
C LEU A 270 -0.97 -8.02 -31.03
N MET A 271 0.25 -7.73 -31.46
CA MET A 271 0.56 -6.70 -32.45
C MET A 271 1.64 -7.17 -33.45
N PRO A 272 1.74 -6.56 -34.64
CA PRO A 272 2.87 -6.79 -35.54
C PRO A 272 4.20 -6.35 -34.89
N SER A 273 5.30 -7.05 -35.20
CA SER A 273 6.61 -6.78 -34.59
C SER A 273 7.21 -5.40 -34.94
N GLN A 274 6.71 -4.76 -36.00
CA GLN A 274 7.11 -3.42 -36.42
C GLN A 274 6.18 -2.30 -35.88
N GLY A 275 5.24 -2.63 -34.98
CA GLY A 275 4.17 -1.73 -34.58
C GLY A 275 2.94 -1.80 -35.49
N GLY A 276 1.86 -1.13 -35.09
CA GLY A 276 0.58 -1.09 -35.82
C GLY A 276 -0.60 -1.56 -34.97
N ASP A 277 -1.71 -1.91 -35.64
CA ASP A 277 -2.95 -2.26 -34.97
C ASP A 277 -2.82 -3.48 -34.05
N VAL A 278 -3.48 -3.39 -32.91
CA VAL A 278 -3.43 -4.37 -31.82
C VAL A 278 -4.75 -5.13 -31.71
N PHE A 279 -4.70 -6.43 -31.39
CA PHE A 279 -5.89 -7.29 -31.27
C PHE A 279 -5.88 -8.08 -29.95
N PRO A 280 -6.99 -8.08 -29.19
CA PRO A 280 -7.10 -8.91 -28.00
C PRO A 280 -7.26 -10.38 -28.39
N ILE A 281 -6.48 -11.25 -27.74
CA ILE A 281 -6.55 -12.70 -27.91
C ILE A 281 -7.09 -13.43 -26.67
N PHE A 282 -7.38 -12.68 -25.60
CA PHE A 282 -8.03 -13.16 -24.39
C PHE A 282 -9.01 -12.08 -23.87
N TYR A 283 -10.05 -12.51 -23.15
CA TYR A 283 -11.08 -11.62 -22.58
C TYR A 283 -11.48 -12.11 -21.17
N GLY A 284 -11.73 -11.18 -20.24
CA GLY A 284 -12.20 -11.51 -18.91
C GLY A 284 -12.15 -10.33 -17.94
N ASP A 285 -12.76 -10.52 -16.77
CA ASP A 285 -12.78 -9.53 -15.68
C ASP A 285 -11.73 -9.85 -14.61
N PHE A 286 -10.52 -10.17 -15.06
CA PHE A 286 -9.36 -10.57 -14.26
C PHE A 286 -8.07 -10.36 -15.04
N ASP A 287 -6.92 -10.23 -14.37
CA ASP A 287 -5.65 -10.01 -15.04
C ASP A 287 -5.05 -11.32 -15.58
N ASN A 288 -4.62 -11.28 -16.85
CA ASN A 288 -3.71 -12.22 -17.50
C ASN A 288 -2.44 -11.45 -17.89
N THR A 289 -1.30 -11.84 -17.32
CA THR A 289 -0.03 -11.09 -17.38
C THR A 289 1.15 -12.02 -17.61
N ASN A 290 2.34 -11.45 -17.82
CA ASN A 290 3.60 -12.20 -18.03
C ASN A 290 3.49 -13.28 -19.14
N PRO A 291 3.02 -12.94 -20.35
CA PRO A 291 2.90 -13.91 -21.44
C PRO A 291 4.27 -14.40 -21.92
N ARG A 292 4.38 -15.70 -22.23
CA ARG A 292 5.58 -16.37 -22.78
C ARG A 292 5.24 -17.32 -23.92
N TRP A 293 5.75 -17.09 -25.12
CA TRP A 293 5.66 -17.98 -26.27
C TRP A 293 6.41 -19.28 -26.03
N SER A 294 5.79 -20.40 -26.42
CA SER A 294 6.52 -21.65 -26.57
C SER A 294 7.55 -21.53 -27.70
N PRO A 295 8.72 -22.19 -27.62
CA PRO A 295 9.74 -22.17 -28.66
C PRO A 295 9.22 -22.58 -30.05
N ASP A 296 8.24 -23.49 -30.10
CA ASP A 296 7.57 -23.91 -31.34
C ASP A 296 6.50 -22.93 -31.87
N GLY A 297 6.19 -21.86 -31.13
CA GLY A 297 5.22 -20.82 -31.50
C GLY A 297 3.75 -21.27 -31.46
N SER A 298 3.45 -22.46 -30.93
CA SER A 298 2.10 -23.02 -30.89
C SER A 298 1.28 -22.64 -29.66
N LYS A 299 1.94 -22.18 -28.58
CA LYS A 299 1.32 -21.91 -27.27
C LYS A 299 1.85 -20.62 -26.66
N ILE A 300 1.07 -20.06 -25.74
CA ILE A 300 1.46 -18.95 -24.87
C ILE A 300 1.18 -19.37 -23.43
N ALA A 301 2.20 -19.37 -22.57
CA ALA A 301 2.06 -19.50 -21.13
C ALA A 301 1.86 -18.12 -20.50
N PHE A 302 1.05 -18.00 -19.45
CA PHE A 302 0.80 -16.71 -18.78
C PHE A 302 0.33 -16.90 -17.35
N ILE A 303 0.44 -15.84 -16.55
CA ILE A 303 -0.02 -15.78 -15.16
C ILE A 303 -1.39 -15.14 -15.11
N SER A 304 -2.34 -15.80 -14.44
CA SER A 304 -3.72 -15.36 -14.33
C SER A 304 -4.14 -15.29 -12.86
N ASN A 305 -4.81 -14.21 -12.47
CA ASN A 305 -5.42 -14.08 -11.13
C ASN A 305 -6.94 -14.36 -11.14
N ARG A 306 -7.47 -15.03 -12.16
CA ARG A 306 -8.92 -15.31 -12.30
C ARG A 306 -9.57 -16.01 -11.10
N GLY A 307 -8.80 -16.79 -10.35
CA GLY A 307 -9.22 -17.47 -9.11
C GLY A 307 -8.95 -16.68 -7.83
N GLY A 308 -8.62 -15.39 -7.95
CA GLY A 308 -8.19 -14.53 -6.85
C GLY A 308 -6.68 -14.56 -6.62
N ASN A 309 -6.12 -15.75 -6.41
CA ASN A 309 -4.67 -15.97 -6.34
C ASN A 309 -4.06 -16.16 -7.76
N THR A 310 -2.73 -16.07 -7.86
CA THR A 310 -2.01 -16.25 -9.13
C THR A 310 -1.97 -17.73 -9.54
N SER A 311 -2.11 -17.99 -10.83
CA SER A 311 -2.14 -19.33 -11.41
C SER A 311 -1.50 -19.34 -12.80
N LEU A 312 -0.86 -20.45 -13.17
CA LEU A 312 -0.19 -20.61 -14.47
C LEU A 312 -1.14 -21.26 -15.49
N TRP A 313 -1.30 -20.61 -16.64
CA TRP A 313 -2.19 -21.03 -17.72
C TRP A 313 -1.47 -21.11 -19.06
N ILE A 314 -1.99 -21.95 -19.94
CA ILE A 314 -1.52 -22.13 -21.31
C ILE A 314 -2.69 -21.89 -22.26
N GLN A 315 -2.46 -21.07 -23.28
CA GLN A 315 -3.35 -20.85 -24.41
C GLN A 315 -2.73 -21.44 -25.68
N GLU A 316 -3.50 -22.25 -26.41
CA GLU A 316 -3.16 -22.58 -27.79
C GLU A 316 -3.40 -21.37 -28.69
N VAL A 317 -2.45 -21.08 -29.57
CA VAL A 317 -2.51 -19.91 -30.46
C VAL A 317 -3.63 -20.05 -31.50
N VAL A 318 -3.97 -21.29 -31.86
CA VAL A 318 -5.06 -21.65 -32.78
C VAL A 318 -6.04 -22.54 -32.02
N GLY A 319 -7.35 -22.34 -32.22
CA GLY A 319 -8.39 -23.24 -31.69
C GLY A 319 -8.98 -22.87 -30.33
N GLY A 320 -8.39 -21.91 -29.61
CA GLY A 320 -8.98 -21.29 -28.41
C GLY A 320 -9.03 -22.19 -27.17
N VAL A 321 -8.18 -23.22 -27.10
CA VAL A 321 -8.04 -24.07 -25.91
C VAL A 321 -7.19 -23.35 -24.87
N HIS A 322 -7.68 -23.27 -23.64
CA HIS A 322 -6.96 -22.70 -22.50
C HIS A 322 -6.97 -23.69 -21.34
N THR A 323 -5.80 -24.03 -20.79
CA THR A 323 -5.65 -25.03 -19.74
C THR A 323 -4.79 -24.50 -18.61
N GLN A 324 -5.22 -24.68 -17.37
CA GLN A 324 -4.40 -24.40 -16.19
C GLN A 324 -3.34 -25.49 -16.01
N LEU A 325 -2.09 -25.10 -15.75
CA LEU A 325 -1.06 -26.02 -15.29
C LEU A 325 -1.11 -26.12 -13.77
N ALA A 326 -2.00 -26.97 -13.25
CA ALA A 326 -2.18 -27.13 -11.81
C ALA A 326 -1.09 -27.98 -11.17
N SER A 327 -0.44 -27.48 -10.12
CA SER A 327 0.58 -28.19 -9.35
C SER A 327 -0.03 -28.85 -8.10
N LYS A 328 -0.77 -29.96 -8.28
CA LYS A 328 -1.46 -30.66 -7.17
C LYS A 328 -0.51 -31.45 -6.27
N GLN A 329 0.61 -31.89 -6.80
CA GLN A 329 1.68 -32.53 -6.03
C GLN A 329 2.98 -31.73 -6.18
N ARG A 330 3.57 -31.35 -5.04
CA ARG A 330 4.83 -30.61 -4.98
C ARG A 330 5.95 -31.50 -4.42
N CYS A 331 6.95 -31.77 -5.24
CA CYS A 331 8.15 -32.52 -4.87
C CYS A 331 9.26 -31.57 -4.43
N PHE A 332 9.45 -31.44 -3.11
CA PHE A 332 10.44 -30.53 -2.53
C PHE A 332 11.85 -31.14 -2.51
N LEU A 333 12.88 -30.28 -2.60
CA LEU A 333 14.28 -30.68 -2.47
C LEU A 333 14.65 -30.99 -1.01
N GLY A 334 14.09 -30.22 -0.07
CA GLY A 334 14.31 -30.38 1.36
C GLY A 334 13.23 -31.21 2.06
N SER A 335 13.57 -31.77 3.21
CA SER A 335 12.62 -32.44 4.10
C SER A 335 11.51 -31.49 4.56
N ARG A 336 10.25 -31.95 4.47
CA ARG A 336 9.07 -31.17 4.86
C ARG A 336 8.28 -31.85 5.96
N GLY A 337 7.55 -31.07 6.74
CA GLY A 337 6.44 -31.53 7.58
C GLY A 337 5.18 -30.73 7.29
N VAL A 338 4.09 -31.04 8.00
CA VAL A 338 2.81 -30.33 7.89
C VAL A 338 2.45 -29.74 9.25
N LEU A 339 2.23 -28.44 9.29
CA LEU A 339 1.70 -27.74 10.45
C LEU A 339 0.21 -27.43 10.25
N THR A 340 -0.64 -27.94 11.13
CA THR A 340 -2.07 -27.59 11.18
C THR A 340 -2.30 -26.60 12.32
N ILE A 341 -2.82 -25.43 12.00
CA ILE A 341 -3.11 -24.36 12.97
C ILE A 341 -4.63 -24.25 13.10
N ARG A 342 -5.13 -24.16 14.34
CA ARG A 342 -6.52 -23.79 14.65
C ARG A 342 -6.52 -22.56 15.53
N VAL A 343 -7.26 -21.54 15.13
CA VAL A 343 -7.45 -20.31 15.88
C VAL A 343 -8.87 -20.30 16.42
N LEU A 344 -9.01 -20.17 17.73
CA LEU A 344 -10.28 -20.30 18.43
C LEU A 344 -10.63 -19.00 19.15
N ASP A 345 -11.91 -18.62 19.13
CA ASP A 345 -12.46 -17.55 19.97
C ASP A 345 -12.47 -17.94 21.46
N SER A 346 -12.88 -17.01 22.33
CA SER A 346 -13.00 -17.25 23.77
C SER A 346 -13.97 -18.39 24.14
N SER A 347 -14.94 -18.68 23.27
CA SER A 347 -15.93 -19.75 23.42
C SER A 347 -15.44 -21.11 22.91
N GLY A 348 -14.28 -21.15 22.24
CA GLY A 348 -13.67 -22.35 21.69
C GLY A 348 -14.08 -22.68 20.25
N HIS A 349 -14.76 -21.79 19.53
CA HIS A 349 -15.11 -21.97 18.11
C HIS A 349 -14.01 -21.44 17.20
N PRO A 350 -13.79 -22.04 16.00
CA PRO A 350 -12.88 -21.47 15.01
C PRO A 350 -13.24 -20.01 14.69
N THR A 351 -12.23 -19.14 14.61
CA THR A 351 -12.44 -17.71 14.32
C THR A 351 -11.42 -17.21 13.30
N PRO A 352 -11.80 -16.33 12.35
CA PRO A 352 -10.87 -15.73 11.42
C PRO A 352 -9.75 -14.94 12.11
N ALA A 353 -8.55 -14.99 11.53
CA ALA A 353 -7.37 -14.31 12.07
C ALA A 353 -6.27 -14.14 11.00
N ARG A 354 -5.36 -13.21 11.27
CA ARG A 354 -4.09 -13.06 10.54
C ARG A 354 -2.99 -13.89 11.19
N ILE A 355 -2.15 -14.52 10.36
CA ILE A 355 -1.04 -15.37 10.80
C ILE A 355 0.26 -14.94 10.10
N PHE A 356 1.31 -14.72 10.89
CA PHE A 356 2.69 -14.69 10.44
C PHE A 356 3.33 -16.04 10.74
N LEU A 357 4.05 -16.60 9.76
CA LEU A 357 4.63 -17.94 9.90
C LEU A 357 6.01 -18.01 9.25
N THR A 358 7.03 -18.13 10.09
CA THR A 358 8.43 -18.00 9.69
C THR A 358 9.22 -19.25 10.08
N GLY A 359 9.98 -19.80 9.12
CA GLY A 359 10.87 -20.93 9.35
C GLY A 359 12.21 -20.53 9.97
N GLU A 360 12.98 -21.52 10.44
CA GLU A 360 14.39 -21.35 10.88
C GLU A 360 15.31 -20.74 9.80
N ASP A 361 14.94 -20.90 8.52
CA ASP A 361 15.61 -20.29 7.38
C ASP A 361 15.30 -18.79 7.21
N GLY A 362 14.46 -18.22 8.07
CA GLY A 362 14.02 -16.83 8.00
C GLY A 362 12.94 -16.55 6.95
N ARG A 363 12.50 -17.58 6.21
CA ARG A 363 11.50 -17.43 5.14
C ARG A 363 10.08 -17.56 5.67
N ALA A 364 9.16 -16.89 5.00
CA ALA A 364 7.73 -16.95 5.27
C ALA A 364 7.06 -18.13 4.54
N TYR A 365 6.04 -18.70 5.17
CA TYR A 365 5.32 -19.85 4.65
C TYR A 365 3.80 -19.71 4.88
N ALA A 366 2.99 -20.07 3.88
CA ALA A 366 1.53 -20.00 3.94
C ALA A 366 0.89 -21.23 3.27
N PRO A 367 -0.42 -21.48 3.50
CA PRO A 367 -1.16 -22.50 2.75
C PRO A 367 -1.04 -22.29 1.23
N ALA A 368 -1.13 -23.38 0.46
CA ALA A 368 -0.85 -23.37 -0.99
C ALA A 368 -1.71 -22.38 -1.80
N GLU A 369 -2.92 -22.08 -1.34
CA GLU A 369 -3.88 -21.20 -2.01
C GLU A 369 -4.05 -19.85 -1.30
N ALA A 370 -3.40 -19.64 -0.15
CA ALA A 370 -3.53 -18.40 0.62
C ALA A 370 -2.85 -17.23 -0.08
N TRP A 371 -3.40 -16.03 0.05
CA TRP A 371 -2.69 -14.83 -0.36
C TRP A 371 -1.58 -14.55 0.65
N MET A 372 -0.40 -14.24 0.14
CA MET A 372 0.72 -13.82 0.95
C MET A 372 0.82 -12.32 0.82
N GLN A 373 0.64 -11.63 1.93
CA GLN A 373 0.79 -10.19 2.03
C GLN A 373 2.04 -9.85 2.83
N ALA A 374 2.64 -8.68 2.61
CA ALA A 374 3.80 -8.25 3.37
C ALA A 374 3.82 -6.74 3.57
N ALA A 375 4.55 -6.25 4.57
CA ALA A 375 4.84 -4.82 4.73
C ALA A 375 5.84 -4.33 3.67
N ASP A 376 5.75 -3.06 3.26
CA ASP A 376 6.66 -2.40 2.31
C ASP A 376 7.88 -1.75 2.97
N ASN A 377 7.95 -1.81 4.29
CA ASN A 377 9.04 -1.36 5.13
C ASN A 377 9.18 -2.26 6.37
N PHE A 378 10.39 -2.32 6.95
CA PHE A 378 10.64 -3.09 8.17
C PHE A 378 11.98 -2.70 8.84
N VAL A 379 12.18 -3.14 10.08
CA VAL A 379 13.45 -2.99 10.80
C VAL A 379 14.41 -4.12 10.41
N ARG A 380 15.36 -3.81 9.52
CA ARG A 380 16.32 -4.80 8.97
C ARG A 380 17.23 -5.45 10.01
N ALA A 381 17.50 -4.77 11.11
CA ALA A 381 18.35 -5.34 12.17
C ALA A 381 17.68 -6.53 12.89
N GLU A 382 16.36 -6.66 12.79
CA GLU A 382 15.58 -7.68 13.51
C GLU A 382 15.32 -8.93 12.67
N ARG A 383 15.37 -8.82 11.35
CA ARG A 383 14.95 -9.88 10.42
C ARG A 383 15.55 -9.68 9.02
N PRO A 384 15.75 -10.75 8.23
CA PRO A 384 16.32 -10.65 6.89
C PRO A 384 15.33 -10.17 5.82
N PHE A 385 14.03 -10.37 6.03
CA PHE A 385 12.96 -10.02 5.10
C PHE A 385 11.83 -9.28 5.84
N GLU A 386 11.03 -8.55 5.07
CA GLU A 386 9.79 -7.96 5.54
C GLU A 386 8.83 -9.00 6.14
N GLU A 387 7.97 -8.52 7.03
CA GLU A 387 6.95 -9.35 7.65
C GLU A 387 5.92 -9.77 6.61
N HIS A 388 5.78 -11.09 6.44
CA HIS A 388 4.77 -11.68 5.56
C HIS A 388 3.69 -12.38 6.39
N TYR A 389 2.44 -12.24 5.96
CA TYR A 389 1.29 -12.81 6.62
C TYR A 389 0.25 -13.32 5.63
N PHE A 390 -0.68 -14.11 6.15
CA PHE A 390 -1.89 -14.53 5.43
C PHE A 390 -3.09 -14.56 6.37
N HIS A 391 -4.30 -14.45 5.82
CA HIS A 391 -5.55 -14.61 6.56
C HIS A 391 -6.04 -16.06 6.54
N THR A 392 -6.75 -16.45 7.60
CA THR A 392 -7.41 -17.75 7.70
C THR A 392 -8.82 -17.59 8.26
N ALA A 393 -9.74 -18.47 7.86
CA ALA A 393 -11.06 -18.63 8.49
C ALA A 393 -11.01 -19.42 9.83
N GLY A 394 -9.88 -19.38 10.53
CA GLY A 394 -9.65 -20.08 11.81
C GLY A 394 -9.02 -21.47 11.71
N LYS A 395 -8.65 -21.91 10.51
CA LYS A 395 -7.87 -23.14 10.29
C LYS A 395 -6.92 -22.98 9.11
N ALA A 396 -5.65 -23.29 9.32
CA ALA A 396 -4.64 -23.33 8.28
C ALA A 396 -3.90 -24.67 8.28
N GLU A 397 -3.52 -25.14 7.09
CA GLU A 397 -2.63 -26.29 6.91
C GLU A 397 -1.48 -25.88 6.00
N VAL A 398 -0.26 -25.96 6.50
CA VAL A 398 0.93 -25.40 5.85
C VAL A 398 2.01 -26.46 5.75
N SER A 399 2.56 -26.63 4.54
CA SER A 399 3.78 -27.42 4.35
C SER A 399 4.99 -26.54 4.60
N VAL A 400 5.78 -26.92 5.59
CA VAL A 400 6.93 -26.15 6.09
C VAL A 400 8.20 -27.00 6.06
N PRO A 401 9.41 -26.40 6.05
CA PRO A 401 10.64 -27.13 6.29
C PRO A 401 10.56 -27.88 7.63
N ALA A 402 11.21 -29.05 7.69
CA ALA A 402 11.40 -29.71 8.97
C ALA A 402 12.33 -28.86 9.85
N GLY A 403 11.88 -28.44 11.03
CA GLY A 403 12.59 -27.49 11.88
C GLY A 403 11.67 -26.80 12.88
N GLN A 404 12.21 -25.82 13.62
CA GLN A 404 11.42 -24.89 14.42
C GLN A 404 10.73 -23.88 13.51
N ILE A 405 9.46 -23.62 13.81
CA ILE A 405 8.60 -22.66 13.11
C ILE A 405 8.09 -21.67 14.15
N THR A 406 8.24 -20.37 13.85
CA THR A 406 7.61 -19.30 14.63
C THR A 406 6.24 -19.00 14.05
N VAL A 407 5.22 -19.01 14.91
CA VAL A 407 3.83 -18.70 14.55
C VAL A 407 3.36 -17.52 15.41
N GLU A 408 2.94 -16.46 14.76
CA GLU A 408 2.33 -15.28 15.41
C GLU A 408 0.92 -15.08 14.87
N ILE A 409 -0.05 -14.87 15.76
CA ILE A 409 -1.47 -14.80 15.43
C ILE A 409 -2.06 -13.52 15.99
N MET A 410 -2.81 -12.82 15.16
CA MET A 410 -3.47 -11.57 15.49
C MET A 410 -4.92 -11.58 14.97
N LYS A 411 -5.83 -10.97 15.74
CA LYS A 411 -7.23 -10.70 15.35
C LYS A 411 -7.57 -9.28 15.79
N GLY A 412 -7.38 -8.33 14.87
CA GLY A 412 -7.57 -6.90 15.14
C GLY A 412 -6.85 -6.37 16.38
N LEU A 413 -7.39 -5.29 16.95
CA LEU A 413 -6.79 -4.57 18.08
C LEU A 413 -7.42 -4.92 19.44
N GLU A 414 -8.49 -5.71 19.44
CA GLU A 414 -9.22 -6.09 20.67
C GLU A 414 -8.71 -7.39 21.29
N TYR A 415 -7.81 -8.12 20.63
CA TYR A 415 -7.28 -9.39 21.09
C TYR A 415 -5.77 -9.32 21.28
N ALA A 416 -5.27 -9.97 22.32
CA ALA A 416 -3.84 -10.11 22.56
C ALA A 416 -3.17 -10.91 21.43
N VAL A 417 -1.96 -10.50 21.06
CA VAL A 417 -1.13 -11.19 20.06
C VAL A 417 -0.57 -12.49 20.65
N GLU A 418 -0.70 -13.59 19.92
CA GLU A 418 -0.22 -14.90 20.36
C GLU A 418 1.02 -15.33 19.57
N ARG A 419 2.15 -15.50 20.25
CA ARG A 419 3.41 -15.98 19.67
C ARG A 419 3.77 -17.37 20.21
N LYS A 420 4.09 -18.31 19.31
CA LYS A 420 4.52 -19.68 19.65
C LYS A 420 5.68 -20.13 18.77
N GLN A 421 6.59 -20.91 19.35
CA GLN A 421 7.58 -21.69 18.61
C GLN A 421 7.13 -23.15 18.57
N VAL A 422 7.11 -23.75 17.39
CA VAL A 422 6.65 -25.12 17.17
C VAL A 422 7.70 -25.92 16.44
N GLN A 423 8.12 -27.06 17.01
CA GLN A 423 8.98 -28.00 16.30
C GLN A 423 8.15 -28.86 15.34
N VAL A 424 8.52 -28.88 14.06
CA VAL A 424 7.87 -29.70 13.03
C VAL A 424 8.87 -30.72 12.47
N PRO A 425 8.78 -32.01 12.83
CA PRO A 425 9.68 -33.04 12.29
C PRO A 425 9.41 -33.39 10.83
N ALA A 426 10.42 -33.89 10.13
CA ALA A 426 10.32 -34.36 8.76
C ALA A 426 9.27 -35.49 8.62
N GLY A 427 8.41 -35.38 7.61
CA GLY A 427 7.35 -36.34 7.29
C GLY A 427 6.20 -36.38 8.30
N GLN A 428 6.25 -35.57 9.37
CA GLN A 428 5.23 -35.58 10.42
C GLN A 428 4.23 -34.44 10.25
N ARG A 429 3.04 -34.66 10.82
CA ARG A 429 1.99 -33.66 10.96
C ARG A 429 1.91 -33.22 12.42
N VAL A 430 2.06 -31.93 12.65
CA VAL A 430 1.96 -31.30 13.98
C VAL A 430 0.74 -30.41 14.02
N SER A 431 0.03 -30.37 15.14
CA SER A 431 -1.15 -29.51 15.33
C SER A 431 -0.91 -28.49 16.44
N LEU A 432 -1.20 -27.23 16.14
CA LEU A 432 -1.23 -26.11 17.07
C LEU A 432 -2.67 -25.61 17.19
N SER A 433 -3.16 -25.44 18.42
CA SER A 433 -4.45 -24.81 18.67
C SER A 433 -4.28 -23.67 19.66
N ILE A 434 -4.70 -22.48 19.26
CA ILE A 434 -4.57 -21.25 20.02
C ILE A 434 -5.97 -20.71 20.29
N ARG A 435 -6.25 -20.36 21.55
CA ARG A 435 -7.46 -19.66 21.95
C ARG A 435 -7.11 -18.20 22.18
N LEU A 436 -7.67 -17.29 21.40
CA LEU A 436 -7.40 -15.87 21.49
C LEU A 436 -8.01 -15.29 22.77
N LYS A 437 -7.29 -14.35 23.39
CA LYS A 437 -7.73 -13.65 24.59
C LYS A 437 -8.07 -12.21 24.24
N ARG A 438 -9.33 -11.82 24.46
CA ARG A 438 -9.76 -10.43 24.32
C ARG A 438 -9.12 -9.56 25.42
N LEU A 439 -8.75 -8.33 25.08
CA LEU A 439 -8.29 -7.33 26.02
C LEU A 439 -9.40 -6.94 27.00
N ASP A 440 -9.01 -6.48 28.19
CA ASP A 440 -9.92 -6.00 29.23
C ASP A 440 -10.41 -4.58 28.92
N ILE A 441 -11.19 -4.45 27.85
CA ILE A 441 -11.79 -3.18 27.42
C ILE A 441 -13.03 -2.88 28.28
N PRO A 442 -13.14 -1.69 28.91
CA PRO A 442 -14.30 -1.33 29.71
C PRO A 442 -15.61 -1.46 28.90
N ALA A 443 -16.59 -2.17 29.47
CA ALA A 443 -17.88 -2.41 28.85
C ALA A 443 -18.93 -1.40 29.33
N ASP A 444 -19.88 -1.09 28.45
CA ASP A 444 -21.07 -0.28 28.73
C ASP A 444 -22.31 -1.12 28.36
N PRO A 445 -23.34 -1.20 29.23
CA PRO A 445 -24.53 -2.00 28.94
C PRO A 445 -25.41 -1.43 27.81
N ASP A 446 -25.37 -0.10 27.60
CA ASP A 446 -26.26 0.62 26.70
C ASP A 446 -25.58 0.96 25.36
N SER A 447 -24.26 0.80 25.27
CA SER A 447 -23.49 1.09 24.06
C SER A 447 -22.34 0.11 23.82
N ARG A 448 -21.86 0.06 22.57
CA ARG A 448 -20.65 -0.67 22.20
C ARG A 448 -19.79 0.16 21.25
N TRP A 449 -18.52 -0.19 21.17
CA TRP A 449 -17.63 0.30 20.13
C TRP A 449 -17.78 -0.59 18.89
N ALA A 450 -17.85 0.03 17.71
CA ALA A 450 -17.84 -0.63 16.41
C ALA A 450 -16.72 -0.04 15.56
N SER A 451 -15.77 -0.88 15.17
CA SER A 451 -14.61 -0.52 14.36
C SER A 451 -14.97 -0.40 12.88
N ALA A 452 -14.36 0.55 12.19
CA ALA A 452 -14.41 0.66 10.74
C ALA A 452 -13.06 1.06 10.16
N ASP A 453 -12.79 0.58 8.94
CA ASP A 453 -11.81 1.17 8.05
C ASP A 453 -12.54 1.99 6.97
N LEU A 454 -12.31 3.31 6.96
CA LEU A 454 -13.02 4.24 6.07
C LEU A 454 -12.42 4.36 4.68
N HIS A 455 -11.23 3.77 4.47
CA HIS A 455 -10.50 3.92 3.22
C HIS A 455 -9.75 2.64 2.89
N VAL A 456 -10.38 1.81 2.06
CA VAL A 456 -9.75 0.63 1.46
C VAL A 456 -9.95 0.67 -0.06
N HIS A 457 -8.98 0.16 -0.79
CA HIS A 457 -9.13 -0.16 -2.21
C HIS A 457 -9.14 -1.66 -2.42
N MET A 458 -10.28 -2.21 -2.80
CA MET A 458 -10.41 -3.65 -3.05
C MET A 458 -9.49 -4.10 -4.19
N ASN A 459 -9.50 -3.40 -5.33
CA ASN A 459 -8.59 -3.65 -6.45
C ASN A 459 -7.90 -2.36 -6.95
N TYR A 460 -6.57 -2.32 -6.87
CA TYR A 460 -5.74 -1.17 -7.28
C TYR A 460 -4.58 -1.57 -8.22
N GLY A 461 -4.67 -2.74 -8.86
CA GLY A 461 -3.66 -3.25 -9.80
C GLY A 461 -2.59 -4.19 -9.24
N GLY A 462 -2.78 -4.77 -8.05
CA GLY A 462 -1.85 -5.73 -7.45
C GLY A 462 -1.77 -7.09 -8.14
N ALA A 463 -1.03 -8.02 -7.54
CA ALA A 463 -0.87 -9.39 -8.05
C ALA A 463 -2.17 -10.20 -7.97
N TYR A 464 -2.99 -9.93 -6.96
CA TYR A 464 -4.22 -10.65 -6.68
C TYR A 464 -5.44 -9.98 -7.31
N ARG A 465 -6.55 -10.70 -7.34
CA ARG A 465 -7.87 -10.15 -7.68
C ARG A 465 -8.81 -10.32 -6.50
N ASN A 466 -9.21 -9.21 -5.90
CA ASN A 466 -10.10 -9.23 -4.76
C ASN A 466 -11.57 -9.14 -5.20
N THR A 467 -12.44 -9.61 -4.32
CA THR A 467 -13.89 -9.63 -4.50
C THR A 467 -14.54 -9.22 -3.19
N PRO A 468 -15.79 -8.73 -3.20
CA PRO A 468 -16.49 -8.38 -1.96
C PRO A 468 -16.44 -9.49 -0.91
N ALA A 469 -16.62 -10.74 -1.32
CA ALA A 469 -16.57 -11.90 -0.42
C ALA A 469 -15.20 -12.09 0.24
N HIS A 470 -14.10 -11.94 -0.50
CA HIS A 470 -12.76 -12.10 0.07
C HIS A 470 -12.33 -10.88 0.89
N LEU A 471 -12.77 -9.68 0.52
CA LEU A 471 -12.57 -8.48 1.35
C LEU A 471 -13.29 -8.62 2.70
N LEU A 472 -14.49 -9.20 2.74
CA LEU A 472 -15.19 -9.54 3.98
C LEU A 472 -14.41 -10.58 4.81
N GLU A 473 -13.76 -11.58 4.19
CA GLU A 473 -12.89 -12.51 4.92
C GLU A 473 -11.69 -11.79 5.58
N GLN A 474 -11.13 -10.78 4.91
CA GLN A 474 -10.07 -9.92 5.46
C GLN A 474 -10.61 -9.06 6.61
N GLU A 475 -11.79 -8.46 6.45
CA GLU A 475 -12.51 -7.69 7.48
C GLU A 475 -12.71 -8.51 8.76
N GLU A 476 -13.23 -9.73 8.63
CA GLU A 476 -13.48 -10.63 9.76
C GLU A 476 -12.19 -11.06 10.48
N ALA A 477 -11.12 -11.30 9.71
CA ALA A 477 -9.82 -11.69 10.24
C ALA A 477 -9.11 -10.54 10.98
N GLU A 478 -9.36 -9.30 10.57
CA GLU A 478 -8.83 -8.08 11.20
C GLU A 478 -9.78 -7.47 12.24
N ASP A 479 -10.89 -8.14 12.55
CA ASP A 479 -11.86 -7.76 13.59
C ASP A 479 -12.47 -6.36 13.39
N LEU A 480 -12.87 -6.09 12.15
CA LEU A 480 -13.58 -4.87 11.77
C LEU A 480 -15.09 -5.13 11.78
N SER A 481 -15.89 -4.12 12.16
CA SER A 481 -17.35 -4.18 12.00
C SER A 481 -17.81 -3.63 10.64
N LEU A 482 -16.98 -2.81 10.00
CA LEU A 482 -17.30 -2.16 8.73
C LEU A 482 -16.04 -1.89 7.91
N VAL A 483 -16.14 -2.04 6.59
CA VAL A 483 -15.13 -1.60 5.61
C VAL A 483 -15.81 -0.76 4.53
N GLU A 484 -15.23 0.40 4.24
CA GLU A 484 -15.54 1.23 3.08
C GLU A 484 -14.54 0.94 1.96
N ASN A 485 -14.97 0.23 0.92
CA ASN A 485 -14.21 0.13 -0.32
C ASN A 485 -14.40 1.43 -1.11
N LEU A 486 -13.44 2.35 -1.00
CA LEU A 486 -13.42 3.58 -1.76
C LEU A 486 -12.98 3.29 -3.19
N ILE A 487 -13.94 3.31 -4.12
CA ILE A 487 -13.67 3.12 -5.53
C ILE A 487 -12.96 4.37 -6.06
N VAL A 488 -11.87 4.18 -6.81
CA VAL A 488 -11.03 5.27 -7.34
C VAL A 488 -10.44 4.93 -8.70
N ASN A 489 -10.00 5.97 -9.43
CA ASN A 489 -9.22 5.78 -10.64
C ASN A 489 -7.78 5.38 -10.32
N LYS A 490 -7.26 4.45 -11.13
CA LYS A 490 -5.85 4.09 -11.18
C LYS A 490 -5.40 4.23 -12.64
N GLU A 491 -4.57 5.23 -12.91
CA GLU A 491 -4.25 5.69 -14.27
C GLU A 491 -5.52 5.97 -15.09
N GLN A 492 -5.75 5.22 -16.17
CA GLN A 492 -6.85 5.40 -17.12
C GLN A 492 -8.06 4.49 -16.83
N ARG A 493 -8.07 3.79 -15.69
CA ARG A 493 -9.10 2.82 -15.32
C ARG A 493 -9.66 3.10 -13.93
N ILE A 494 -10.83 2.55 -13.61
CA ILE A 494 -11.48 2.59 -12.28
C ILE A 494 -11.85 1.13 -11.97
N PRO A 495 -10.91 0.31 -11.45
CA PRO A 495 -11.03 -1.15 -11.44
C PRO A 495 -12.33 -1.66 -10.84
N ASP A 496 -12.78 -1.04 -9.75
CA ASP A 496 -13.95 -1.46 -8.99
C ASP A 496 -15.26 -0.75 -9.37
N ILE A 497 -15.30 0.04 -10.45
CA ILE A 497 -16.49 0.83 -10.81
C ILE A 497 -17.77 -0.01 -10.95
N ALA A 498 -17.63 -1.27 -11.37
CA ALA A 498 -18.74 -2.19 -11.54
C ALA A 498 -19.37 -2.63 -10.19
N TYR A 499 -18.68 -2.44 -9.07
CA TYR A 499 -19.16 -2.79 -7.73
C TYR A 499 -19.90 -1.64 -7.04
N PHE A 500 -19.85 -0.41 -7.56
CA PHE A 500 -20.53 0.71 -6.92
C PHE A 500 -22.03 0.43 -6.75
N SER A 501 -22.51 0.60 -5.52
CA SER A 501 -23.90 0.43 -5.15
C SER A 501 -24.25 1.41 -4.02
N PRO A 502 -25.41 2.10 -4.08
CA PRO A 502 -25.89 2.97 -2.99
C PRO A 502 -26.44 2.17 -1.80
N LYS A 503 -26.26 0.86 -1.79
CA LYS A 503 -26.72 -0.08 -0.77
C LYS A 503 -25.54 -0.90 -0.30
N LEU A 504 -25.63 -1.35 0.95
CA LEU A 504 -24.78 -2.37 1.54
C LEU A 504 -24.55 -3.53 0.56
N ASP A 505 -23.30 -3.97 0.41
CA ASP A 505 -22.99 -5.10 -0.46
C ASP A 505 -23.68 -6.37 0.05
N PRO A 506 -24.27 -7.21 -0.84
CA PRO A 506 -24.94 -8.44 -0.45
C PRO A 506 -24.11 -9.46 0.35
N VAL A 507 -22.78 -9.38 0.36
CA VAL A 507 -21.96 -10.27 1.19
C VAL A 507 -22.00 -9.91 2.67
N SER A 508 -22.39 -8.69 3.01
CA SER A 508 -22.41 -8.19 4.37
C SER A 508 -23.25 -9.08 5.30
N THR A 509 -22.79 -9.21 6.54
CA THR A 509 -23.43 -10.03 7.56
C THR A 509 -24.15 -9.17 8.60
N ARG A 510 -24.58 -9.79 9.70
CA ARG A 510 -25.24 -9.08 10.81
C ARG A 510 -24.31 -8.06 11.48
N ASP A 511 -23.03 -8.38 11.59
CA ASP A 511 -22.06 -7.65 12.42
C ASP A 511 -20.82 -7.18 11.63
N HIS A 512 -20.79 -7.45 10.32
CA HIS A 512 -19.72 -7.07 9.38
C HIS A 512 -20.33 -6.44 8.12
N PHE A 513 -20.05 -5.17 7.85
CA PHE A 513 -20.66 -4.40 6.77
C PHE A 513 -19.62 -3.99 5.73
N LEU A 514 -19.90 -4.30 4.46
CA LEU A 514 -19.11 -3.83 3.33
C LEU A 514 -19.90 -2.80 2.51
N PHE A 515 -19.30 -1.63 2.35
CA PHE A 515 -19.82 -0.55 1.52
C PHE A 515 -18.89 -0.21 0.35
N HIS A 516 -19.47 0.39 -0.68
CA HIS A 516 -18.75 0.89 -1.85
C HIS A 516 -18.88 2.41 -1.92
N GLY A 517 -17.92 3.09 -1.29
CA GLY A 517 -17.76 4.54 -1.35
C GLY A 517 -16.96 4.98 -2.57
N GLN A 518 -16.51 6.23 -2.54
CA GLN A 518 -15.65 6.80 -3.57
C GLN A 518 -14.50 7.57 -2.92
N GLU A 519 -13.28 7.34 -3.39
CA GLU A 519 -12.23 8.34 -3.22
C GLU A 519 -12.32 9.27 -4.43
N TYR A 520 -12.65 10.54 -4.19
CA TYR A 520 -12.59 11.54 -5.24
C TYR A 520 -11.18 12.11 -5.29
N HIS A 521 -10.50 11.80 -6.38
CA HIS A 521 -9.08 12.03 -6.51
C HIS A 521 -8.81 13.33 -7.27
N THR A 522 -8.20 14.31 -6.61
CA THR A 522 -7.65 15.49 -7.29
C THR A 522 -6.15 15.57 -7.08
N SER A 523 -5.41 15.74 -8.18
CA SER A 523 -3.95 15.90 -8.16
C SER A 523 -3.48 17.25 -7.61
N TYR A 524 -4.40 18.17 -7.31
CA TYR A 524 -4.11 19.51 -6.82
C TYR A 524 -4.82 19.82 -5.50
N TRP A 525 -6.13 19.58 -5.37
CA TRP A 525 -6.90 20.01 -4.19
C TRP A 525 -6.79 19.10 -2.97
N GLY A 526 -6.25 17.90 -3.15
CA GLY A 526 -6.28 16.81 -2.15
C GLY A 526 -7.42 15.83 -2.44
N HIS A 527 -7.47 14.76 -1.64
CA HIS A 527 -8.35 13.64 -1.88
C HIS A 527 -9.51 13.64 -0.88
N LEU A 528 -10.70 13.26 -1.35
CA LEU A 528 -11.89 13.14 -0.51
C LEU A 528 -12.34 11.70 -0.40
N GLY A 529 -12.62 11.25 0.82
CA GLY A 529 -13.39 10.04 1.09
C GLY A 529 -14.88 10.38 1.11
N LEU A 530 -15.63 9.82 0.17
CA LEU A 530 -17.08 10.02 0.03
C LEU A 530 -17.80 8.75 0.48
N LEU A 531 -18.36 8.80 1.68
CA LEU A 531 -19.07 7.68 2.30
C LEU A 531 -20.57 7.78 2.04
N ASN A 532 -21.27 6.65 1.98
CA ASN A 532 -22.74 6.59 1.91
C ASN A 532 -23.38 7.40 0.75
N LEU A 533 -22.82 7.33 -0.46
CA LEU A 533 -23.45 7.94 -1.66
C LEU A 533 -24.74 7.21 -2.04
N THR A 534 -25.91 7.82 -1.80
CA THR A 534 -27.21 7.11 -1.91
C THR A 534 -27.81 7.04 -3.32
N ARG A 535 -27.17 7.61 -4.35
CA ARG A 535 -27.71 7.63 -5.72
C ARG A 535 -26.72 7.13 -6.77
N ASN A 536 -25.60 7.82 -6.95
CA ASN A 536 -24.67 7.54 -8.04
C ASN A 536 -23.23 7.91 -7.67
N TYR A 537 -22.30 7.15 -8.25
CA TYR A 537 -20.88 7.50 -8.31
C TYR A 537 -20.70 8.86 -9.01
N LEU A 538 -19.82 9.71 -8.52
CA LEU A 538 -19.59 11.04 -9.09
C LEU A 538 -18.58 10.96 -10.24
N LEU A 539 -18.99 11.42 -11.43
CA LEU A 539 -18.16 11.46 -12.64
C LEU A 539 -18.04 12.91 -13.19
N PRO A 540 -16.88 13.29 -13.76
CA PRO A 540 -15.63 12.52 -13.82
C PRO A 540 -15.09 12.26 -12.41
N GLY A 541 -14.57 11.06 -12.17
CA GLY A 541 -14.15 10.61 -10.83
C GLY A 541 -12.83 11.22 -10.33
N TYR A 542 -12.29 12.17 -11.09
CA TYR A 542 -11.05 12.87 -10.84
C TYR A 542 -11.02 14.21 -11.56
N ALA A 543 -10.15 15.13 -11.13
CA ALA A 543 -9.91 16.42 -11.74
C ALA A 543 -8.47 16.90 -11.50
N THR A 544 -8.07 18.01 -12.14
CA THR A 544 -6.81 18.73 -11.92
C THR A 544 -5.53 18.06 -12.45
N TYR A 545 -5.66 17.06 -13.32
CA TYR A 545 -4.53 16.30 -13.86
C TYR A 545 -3.85 17.07 -15.00
N GLY A 546 -2.76 17.79 -14.68
CA GLY A 546 -2.02 18.63 -15.62
C GLY A 546 -1.57 17.89 -16.88
N ASN A 547 -1.58 18.58 -18.03
CA ASN A 547 -1.26 18.05 -19.37
C ASN A 547 -2.21 16.95 -19.89
N THR A 548 -3.42 16.88 -19.33
CA THR A 548 -4.46 15.93 -19.76
C THR A 548 -5.75 16.69 -20.11
N ALA A 549 -6.75 15.98 -20.65
CA ALA A 549 -8.08 16.54 -20.85
C ALA A 549 -8.81 16.86 -19.52
N ALA A 550 -8.28 16.41 -18.37
CA ALA A 550 -8.79 16.69 -17.03
C ALA A 550 -7.91 17.72 -16.27
N ALA A 551 -7.16 18.56 -16.98
CA ALA A 551 -6.22 19.51 -16.38
C ALA A 551 -6.86 20.72 -15.69
N SER A 552 -8.11 21.05 -16.00
CA SER A 552 -8.82 22.15 -15.32
C SER A 552 -8.83 21.94 -13.81
N LEU A 553 -8.62 23.02 -13.07
CA LEU A 553 -8.74 23.03 -11.61
C LEU A 553 -10.20 22.96 -11.13
N PHE A 554 -11.16 22.75 -12.03
CA PHE A 554 -12.56 22.53 -11.74
C PHE A 554 -13.01 21.13 -12.19
N PRO A 555 -13.87 20.42 -11.43
CA PRO A 555 -14.44 20.81 -10.14
C PRO A 555 -13.40 20.86 -9.01
N THR A 556 -13.68 21.66 -7.99
CA THR A 556 -12.93 21.69 -6.74
C THR A 556 -13.50 20.67 -5.75
N ASN A 557 -12.78 20.37 -4.67
CA ASN A 557 -13.27 19.50 -3.61
C ASN A 557 -14.56 20.04 -2.97
N ALA A 558 -14.70 21.36 -2.77
CA ALA A 558 -15.96 21.95 -2.29
C ALA A 558 -17.15 21.62 -3.20
N THR A 559 -16.93 21.65 -4.52
CA THR A 559 -17.98 21.36 -5.51
C THR A 559 -18.40 19.89 -5.43
N VAL A 560 -17.43 18.99 -5.27
CA VAL A 560 -17.67 17.56 -5.13
C VAL A 560 -18.37 17.24 -3.81
N ALA A 561 -17.96 17.90 -2.72
CA ALA A 561 -18.58 17.77 -1.41
C ALA A 561 -20.08 18.15 -1.47
N ASP A 562 -20.42 19.25 -2.16
CA ASP A 562 -21.82 19.64 -2.36
C ASP A 562 -22.63 18.59 -3.11
N LEU A 563 -22.04 17.93 -4.11
CA LEU A 563 -22.70 16.84 -4.85
C LEU A 563 -22.88 15.58 -3.99
N ALA A 564 -21.92 15.26 -3.13
CA ALA A 564 -22.00 14.16 -2.17
C ALA A 564 -23.10 14.42 -1.12
N HIS A 565 -23.10 15.60 -0.49
CA HIS A 565 -24.13 16.01 0.48
C HIS A 565 -25.54 16.03 -0.11
N GLN A 566 -25.70 16.43 -1.37
CA GLN A 566 -26.99 16.37 -2.08
C GLN A 566 -27.56 14.95 -2.19
N GLN A 567 -26.72 13.91 -2.04
CA GLN A 567 -27.13 12.52 -1.97
C GLN A 567 -26.84 11.88 -0.60
N GLN A 568 -26.83 12.68 0.48
CA GLN A 568 -26.68 12.22 1.87
C GLN A 568 -25.33 11.56 2.20
N GLY A 569 -24.33 11.70 1.33
CA GLY A 569 -22.99 11.20 1.61
C GLY A 569 -22.32 12.00 2.71
N LEU A 570 -21.38 11.38 3.43
CA LEU A 570 -20.44 12.10 4.30
C LEU A 570 -19.14 12.36 3.52
N VAL A 571 -18.52 13.51 3.80
CA VAL A 571 -17.30 13.95 3.12
C VAL A 571 -16.18 14.02 4.15
N GLY A 572 -15.12 13.26 3.92
CA GLY A 572 -13.88 13.36 4.69
C GLY A 572 -12.68 13.70 3.84
N TYR A 573 -11.68 14.32 4.45
CA TYR A 573 -10.34 14.39 3.88
C TYR A 573 -9.53 13.17 4.29
N VAL A 574 -8.98 12.48 3.30
CA VAL A 574 -8.22 11.23 3.45
C VAL A 574 -6.74 11.47 3.23
N HIS A 575 -5.90 10.73 3.96
CA HIS A 575 -4.42 10.80 3.94
C HIS A 575 -3.84 12.22 3.64
N PRO A 576 -4.15 13.23 4.47
CA PRO A 576 -4.03 14.61 4.02
C PRO A 576 -2.63 15.23 4.07
N PHE A 577 -1.73 14.74 4.96
CA PHE A 577 -0.41 15.37 5.20
C PHE A 577 0.68 14.41 5.70
N ASP A 578 1.79 14.31 4.97
CA ASP A 578 3.03 13.63 5.42
C ASP A 578 4.00 14.55 6.18
N PHE A 579 3.80 15.86 6.08
CA PHE A 579 4.59 16.88 6.76
C PHE A 579 3.69 18.06 7.12
N VAL A 580 4.08 18.83 8.14
CA VAL A 580 3.35 20.02 8.55
C VAL A 580 3.64 21.15 7.57
N PRO A 581 2.65 21.68 6.82
CA PRO A 581 2.90 22.75 5.86
C PRO A 581 3.28 24.08 6.54
N ASP A 582 4.16 24.88 5.92
CA ASP A 582 4.45 26.27 6.25
C ASP A 582 3.94 27.19 5.12
N PRO A 583 2.77 27.84 5.27
CA PRO A 583 2.18 28.69 4.24
C PRO A 583 3.03 29.91 3.85
N VAL A 584 4.01 30.28 4.67
CA VAL A 584 4.93 31.37 4.35
C VAL A 584 6.11 30.88 3.52
N LYS A 585 6.60 29.66 3.74
CA LYS A 585 7.87 29.20 3.16
C LYS A 585 7.74 28.09 2.13
N ASP A 586 6.70 27.29 2.19
CA ASP A 586 6.63 26.07 1.40
C ASP A 586 6.14 26.36 -0.02
N PRO A 587 6.99 26.14 -1.04
CA PRO A 587 6.60 26.31 -2.44
C PRO A 587 5.59 25.25 -2.89
N THR A 588 5.48 24.15 -2.13
CA THR A 588 4.60 23.00 -2.35
C THR A 588 3.12 23.36 -2.22
N LEU A 589 2.82 24.46 -1.53
CA LEU A 589 1.47 25.05 -1.45
C LEU A 589 1.06 25.84 -2.71
N THR A 590 1.95 25.91 -3.71
CA THR A 590 1.73 26.60 -4.99
C THR A 590 2.11 25.76 -6.22
N HIS A 591 2.87 24.69 -6.01
CA HIS A 591 3.34 23.77 -7.04
C HIS A 591 3.03 22.36 -6.55
N GLY A 592 2.27 21.57 -7.34
CA GLY A 592 1.75 20.23 -6.97
C GLY A 592 2.81 19.13 -6.77
N GLU A 593 3.95 19.47 -6.16
CA GLU A 593 4.92 18.56 -5.59
C GLU A 593 5.26 19.08 -4.17
N PRO A 594 5.09 18.29 -3.08
CA PRO A 594 4.61 16.92 -2.98
C PRO A 594 3.08 16.80 -3.00
N GLN A 595 2.65 15.57 -3.30
CA GLN A 595 1.31 15.17 -3.73
C GLN A 595 0.36 14.87 -2.56
N ASP A 596 0.85 15.02 -1.32
CA ASP A 596 0.16 14.68 -0.07
C ASP A 596 -0.16 15.94 0.73
N VAL A 597 -0.55 17.01 0.04
CA VAL A 597 -1.03 18.22 0.71
C VAL A 597 -2.47 18.44 0.30
N ALA A 598 -3.38 18.24 1.24
CA ALA A 598 -4.80 18.57 1.11
C ALA A 598 -5.00 20.10 0.96
N LEU A 599 -4.67 20.64 -0.22
CA LEU A 599 -4.56 22.08 -0.47
C LEU A 599 -5.86 22.82 -0.19
N GLU A 600 -7.03 22.24 -0.51
CA GLU A 600 -8.34 22.88 -0.31
C GLU A 600 -8.94 22.64 1.09
N LEU A 601 -8.32 21.81 1.95
CA LEU A 601 -8.86 21.49 3.28
C LEU A 601 -9.24 22.74 4.10
N PRO A 602 -8.41 23.79 4.24
CA PRO A 602 -8.79 24.97 5.01
C PRO A 602 -10.01 25.70 4.44
N VAL A 603 -10.20 25.66 3.12
CA VAL A 603 -11.33 26.29 2.42
C VAL A 603 -12.60 25.50 2.71
N ASP A 604 -12.55 24.19 2.51
CA ASP A 604 -13.69 23.29 2.68
C ASP A 604 -14.18 23.25 4.12
N VAL A 605 -13.28 23.23 5.10
CA VAL A 605 -13.64 23.28 6.53
C VAL A 605 -14.32 24.61 6.86
N ALA A 606 -13.78 25.74 6.39
CA ALA A 606 -14.39 27.05 6.64
C ALA A 606 -15.79 27.16 6.03
N LEU A 607 -16.00 26.56 4.86
CA LEU A 607 -17.29 26.54 4.16
C LEU A 607 -18.25 25.45 4.67
N GLY A 608 -17.86 24.68 5.69
CA GLY A 608 -18.70 23.63 6.29
C GLY A 608 -18.94 22.42 5.38
N LYS A 609 -17.96 22.07 4.55
CA LYS A 609 -18.04 20.97 3.58
C LYS A 609 -17.53 19.64 4.10
N VAL A 610 -16.77 19.64 5.20
CA VAL A 610 -16.09 18.46 5.74
C VAL A 610 -16.83 17.94 6.97
N ASP A 611 -17.18 16.67 6.97
CA ASP A 611 -17.86 15.97 8.07
C ASP A 611 -16.90 15.25 9.03
N TYR A 612 -15.75 14.79 8.53
CA TYR A 612 -14.70 14.15 9.32
C TYR A 612 -13.31 14.35 8.68
N ILE A 613 -12.24 14.12 9.45
CA ILE A 613 -10.88 14.05 8.91
C ILE A 613 -10.24 12.73 9.32
N GLU A 614 -9.55 12.07 8.40
CA GLU A 614 -8.70 10.93 8.75
C GLU A 614 -7.47 11.43 9.50
N ALA A 615 -7.57 11.55 10.82
CA ALA A 615 -6.43 11.94 11.65
C ALA A 615 -5.34 10.84 11.69
N LEU A 616 -5.73 9.61 11.35
CA LEU A 616 -4.81 8.51 11.07
C LEU A 616 -5.13 7.94 9.70
N GLY A 617 -4.11 7.76 8.86
CA GLY A 617 -4.26 7.06 7.59
C GLY A 617 -2.93 6.71 6.94
N PHE A 618 -2.87 6.76 5.60
CA PHE A 618 -1.62 6.51 4.88
C PHE A 618 -0.52 7.55 5.18
N SER A 619 -0.89 8.79 5.43
CA SER A 619 0.09 9.82 5.75
C SER A 619 0.54 9.80 7.21
N ASP A 620 1.54 10.63 7.55
CA ASP A 620 1.99 10.83 8.92
C ASP A 620 0.89 11.38 9.85
N HIS A 621 0.58 10.59 10.89
CA HIS A 621 -0.48 10.87 11.87
C HIS A 621 -0.22 12.15 12.68
N LYS A 622 1.05 12.45 13.02
CA LYS A 622 1.42 13.61 13.83
C LYS A 622 1.38 14.91 13.01
N ALA A 623 1.78 14.86 11.74
CA ALA A 623 1.67 15.97 10.80
C ALA A 623 0.21 16.35 10.58
N THR A 624 -0.64 15.36 10.30
CA THR A 624 -2.08 15.56 10.14
C THR A 624 -2.71 16.14 11.41
N ALA A 625 -2.39 15.57 12.58
CA ALA A 625 -2.89 16.09 13.86
C ALA A 625 -2.49 17.56 14.10
N ASN A 626 -1.29 17.99 13.68
CA ASN A 626 -0.85 19.38 13.83
C ASN A 626 -1.77 20.36 13.08
N VAL A 627 -2.06 20.07 11.81
CA VAL A 627 -2.95 20.90 10.99
C VAL A 627 -4.37 20.85 11.53
N TRP A 628 -4.85 19.66 11.90
CA TRP A 628 -6.16 19.47 12.51
C TRP A 628 -6.35 20.31 13.78
N TYR A 629 -5.36 20.35 14.67
CA TYR A 629 -5.42 21.13 15.91
C TYR A 629 -5.56 22.64 15.64
N ARG A 630 -4.93 23.17 14.59
CA ARG A 630 -5.09 24.58 14.19
C ARG A 630 -6.51 24.88 13.70
N LEU A 631 -7.13 23.95 12.98
CA LEU A 631 -8.54 24.05 12.57
C LEU A 631 -9.46 24.04 13.81
N LEU A 632 -9.22 23.11 14.74
CA LEU A 632 -9.98 23.04 16.00
C LEU A 632 -9.81 24.31 16.86
N ASN A 633 -8.61 24.88 16.91
CA ASN A 633 -8.34 26.15 17.60
C ASN A 633 -9.15 27.32 17.00
N CYS A 634 -9.41 27.30 15.69
CA CYS A 634 -10.29 28.25 15.02
C CYS A 634 -11.78 28.06 15.37
N GLY A 635 -12.14 27.06 16.18
CA GLY A 635 -13.50 26.78 16.62
C GLY A 635 -14.31 25.90 15.67
N PHE A 636 -13.67 25.28 14.66
CA PHE A 636 -14.34 24.30 13.82
C PHE A 636 -14.53 22.99 14.57
N HIS A 637 -15.73 22.41 14.44
CA HIS A 637 -16.04 21.10 14.99
C HIS A 637 -15.72 20.07 13.91
N LEU A 638 -14.60 19.35 14.06
CA LEU A 638 -14.12 18.40 13.07
C LEU A 638 -13.76 17.07 13.75
N PRO A 639 -14.65 16.07 13.68
CA PRO A 639 -14.41 14.72 14.20
C PRO A 639 -13.21 14.00 13.60
N THR A 640 -12.62 13.08 14.37
CA THR A 640 -11.64 12.13 13.85
C THR A 640 -12.31 10.93 13.19
N GLY A 641 -11.82 10.58 12.01
CA GLY A 641 -11.95 9.28 11.36
C GLY A 641 -10.57 8.65 11.16
N ALA A 642 -10.54 7.48 10.52
CA ALA A 642 -9.31 6.83 10.08
C ALA A 642 -9.61 5.83 8.96
N GLY A 643 -8.74 5.81 7.97
CA GLY A 643 -8.79 4.87 6.86
C GLY A 643 -7.39 4.44 6.48
N SER A 644 -7.19 3.17 6.16
CA SER A 644 -5.85 2.61 6.00
C SER A 644 -5.19 2.93 4.66
N ASP A 645 -5.99 3.32 3.66
CA ASP A 645 -5.63 3.35 2.25
C ASP A 645 -5.01 2.01 1.79
N THR A 646 -5.53 0.90 2.31
CA THR A 646 -5.00 -0.42 1.98
C THR A 646 -5.46 -0.82 0.58
N MET A 647 -4.51 -1.05 -0.33
CA MET A 647 -4.77 -1.77 -1.58
C MET A 647 -4.83 -3.27 -1.29
N ALA A 648 -6.03 -3.77 -1.00
CA ALA A 648 -6.26 -5.12 -0.46
C ALA A 648 -5.84 -6.26 -1.39
N ASN A 649 -5.65 -5.99 -2.70
CA ASN A 649 -5.16 -6.94 -3.69
C ASN A 649 -3.65 -6.89 -3.97
N TYR A 650 -2.90 -6.08 -3.22
CA TYR A 650 -1.44 -6.03 -3.29
C TYR A 650 -0.83 -7.21 -2.54
N ALA A 651 0.31 -7.70 -3.03
CA ALA A 651 1.10 -8.69 -2.32
C ALA A 651 1.98 -8.01 -1.28
N SER A 652 2.37 -6.76 -1.49
CA SER A 652 3.04 -6.01 -0.46
C SER A 652 2.92 -4.48 -0.56
N LEU A 653 2.02 -3.96 0.26
CA LEU A 653 1.96 -2.54 0.57
C LEU A 653 2.27 -2.37 2.06
N ARG A 654 1.93 -1.24 2.66
CA ARG A 654 1.75 -1.12 4.10
C ARG A 654 0.81 -2.24 4.64
N GLY A 655 0.51 -2.23 5.95
CA GLY A 655 -0.25 -3.27 6.65
C GLY A 655 -1.66 -3.60 6.12
N PRO A 656 -2.43 -4.42 6.88
CA PRO A 656 -3.69 -4.99 6.40
C PRO A 656 -4.82 -3.97 6.35
N VAL A 657 -5.95 -4.40 5.77
CA VAL A 657 -7.25 -3.74 5.95
C VAL A 657 -7.50 -3.52 7.45
N GLY A 658 -7.84 -2.29 7.83
CA GLY A 658 -8.00 -1.86 9.21
C GLY A 658 -6.70 -1.64 9.97
N LEU A 659 -5.55 -1.48 9.30
CA LEU A 659 -4.29 -1.12 9.96
C LEU A 659 -4.50 0.12 10.84
N THR A 660 -4.96 1.21 10.22
CA THR A 660 -5.60 2.32 10.92
C THR A 660 -7.11 2.09 10.86
N ARG A 661 -7.81 2.42 11.93
CA ARG A 661 -9.26 2.24 12.04
C ARG A 661 -9.86 3.25 12.98
N VAL A 662 -11.14 3.55 12.79
CA VAL A 662 -11.93 4.37 13.70
C VAL A 662 -12.90 3.47 14.47
N TYR A 663 -13.09 3.76 15.74
CA TYR A 663 -14.14 3.17 16.55
C TYR A 663 -15.23 4.20 16.78
N ALA A 664 -16.46 3.86 16.43
CA ALA A 664 -17.64 4.67 16.70
C ALA A 664 -18.43 4.07 17.86
N ARG A 665 -18.90 4.90 18.79
CA ARG A 665 -19.79 4.47 19.85
C ARG A 665 -21.21 4.41 19.31
N ILE A 666 -21.82 3.23 19.35
CA ILE A 666 -23.19 2.99 18.88
C ILE A 666 -24.02 2.35 19.99
N PRO A 667 -25.37 2.41 19.93
CA PRO A 667 -26.23 1.69 20.86
C PRO A 667 -25.89 0.20 20.92
N SER A 668 -26.08 -0.43 22.09
CA SER A 668 -25.87 -1.87 22.23
C SER A 668 -26.85 -2.64 21.34
N GLY A 669 -26.38 -3.74 20.75
CA GLY A 669 -27.17 -4.58 19.83
C GLY A 669 -26.53 -4.74 18.45
N THR A 670 -27.37 -5.06 17.47
CA THR A 670 -26.97 -5.26 16.07
C THR A 670 -26.41 -3.98 15.48
N LEU A 671 -25.41 -4.11 14.60
CA LEU A 671 -24.85 -2.98 13.87
C LEU A 671 -25.95 -2.25 13.07
N ASP A 672 -26.00 -0.92 13.18
CA ASP A 672 -26.89 -0.05 12.43
C ASP A 672 -26.05 1.05 11.77
N ILE A 673 -26.14 1.15 10.44
CA ILE A 673 -25.30 2.07 9.67
C ILE A 673 -25.66 3.54 9.95
N THR A 674 -26.94 3.84 10.21
CA THR A 674 -27.36 5.23 10.47
C THR A 674 -26.76 5.70 11.78
N ALA A 675 -26.89 4.90 12.85
CA ALA A 675 -26.28 5.19 14.13
C ALA A 675 -24.75 5.28 14.04
N TRP A 676 -24.11 4.45 13.20
CA TRP A 676 -22.67 4.49 12.98
C TRP A 676 -22.23 5.79 12.28
N LEU A 677 -22.86 6.17 11.17
CA LEU A 677 -22.57 7.42 10.44
C LEU A 677 -22.86 8.66 11.29
N ASP A 678 -23.94 8.65 12.06
CA ASP A 678 -24.29 9.73 12.99
C ASP A 678 -23.23 9.87 14.09
N SER A 679 -22.71 8.76 14.61
CA SER A 679 -21.64 8.74 15.61
C SER A 679 -20.34 9.31 15.05
N LEU A 680 -19.96 8.96 13.80
CA LEU A 680 -18.82 9.58 13.10
C LEU A 680 -19.00 11.09 12.97
N LYS A 681 -20.13 11.53 12.43
CA LYS A 681 -20.42 12.96 12.19
C LYS A 681 -20.49 13.78 13.49
N GLN A 682 -20.91 13.17 14.60
CA GLN A 682 -20.96 13.83 15.91
C GLN A 682 -19.63 13.78 16.67
N GLY A 683 -18.65 13.01 16.18
CA GLY A 683 -17.37 12.82 16.86
C GLY A 683 -17.46 11.97 18.12
N HIS A 684 -18.42 11.05 18.17
CA HIS A 684 -18.47 9.99 19.19
C HIS A 684 -17.49 8.85 18.83
N THR A 685 -16.29 9.24 18.39
CA THR A 685 -15.29 8.37 17.75
C THR A 685 -13.89 8.53 18.34
N PHE A 686 -13.08 7.48 18.22
CA PHE A 686 -11.63 7.58 18.33
C PHE A 686 -10.95 6.82 17.20
N ALA A 687 -9.80 7.31 16.74
CA ALA A 687 -9.00 6.72 15.68
C ALA A 687 -7.73 6.08 16.26
N THR A 688 -7.31 4.95 15.71
CA THR A 688 -6.18 4.16 16.23
C THR A 688 -5.56 3.24 15.19
N ASN A 689 -4.28 2.90 15.34
CA ASN A 689 -3.64 1.75 14.70
C ASN A 689 -3.14 0.70 15.72
N GLY A 690 -3.45 0.88 17.01
CA GLY A 690 -3.01 0.00 18.08
C GLY A 690 -3.72 0.30 19.40
N PRO A 691 -3.40 1.41 20.09
CA PRO A 691 -3.97 1.72 21.40
C PRO A 691 -5.47 2.07 21.32
N LEU A 692 -6.29 1.41 22.12
CA LEU A 692 -7.72 1.68 22.30
C LEU A 692 -7.91 2.69 23.44
N LEU A 693 -8.77 3.67 23.24
CA LEU A 693 -8.93 4.82 24.14
C LEU A 693 -10.37 4.99 24.62
N GLY A 694 -10.51 5.57 25.81
CA GLY A 694 -11.75 6.22 26.22
C GLY A 694 -11.48 7.42 27.10
N PHE A 695 -12.30 8.46 26.94
CA PHE A 695 -12.09 9.75 27.57
C PHE A 695 -13.43 10.43 27.88
N THR A 696 -13.55 10.99 29.08
CA THR A 696 -14.66 11.88 29.44
C THR A 696 -14.12 13.14 30.10
N LEU A 697 -14.81 14.26 29.96
CA LEU A 697 -14.43 15.53 30.58
C LEU A 697 -15.69 16.24 31.07
N GLY A 698 -15.72 16.65 32.34
CA GLY A 698 -16.86 17.35 32.92
C GLY A 698 -18.17 16.55 32.90
N GLY A 699 -18.10 15.21 32.86
CA GLY A 699 -19.25 14.33 32.69
C GLY A 699 -19.81 14.28 31.27
N LYS A 700 -19.04 14.76 30.29
CA LYS A 700 -19.32 14.70 28.85
C LYS A 700 -18.41 13.71 28.16
N GLU A 701 -18.92 13.13 27.08
CA GLU A 701 -18.24 12.15 26.25
C GLU A 701 -17.50 12.82 25.10
N ILE A 702 -16.60 12.09 24.43
CA ILE A 702 -15.95 12.55 23.20
C ILE A 702 -16.99 13.00 22.16
N GLY A 703 -16.74 14.12 21.48
CA GLY A 703 -17.67 14.77 20.55
C GLY A 703 -18.66 15.75 21.19
N ASP A 704 -18.93 15.63 22.50
CA ASP A 704 -19.84 16.53 23.21
C ASP A 704 -19.20 17.90 23.57
N GLU A 705 -20.04 18.82 24.05
CA GLU A 705 -19.63 20.13 24.56
C GLU A 705 -19.79 20.23 26.10
N VAL A 706 -18.73 20.66 26.78
CA VAL A 706 -18.71 21.06 28.19
C VAL A 706 -18.92 22.57 28.29
N LYS A 707 -19.95 22.99 29.03
CA LYS A 707 -20.26 24.40 29.28
C LYS A 707 -19.86 24.81 30.68
N LEU A 708 -19.00 25.82 30.78
CA LEU A 708 -18.39 26.27 32.02
C LEU A 708 -18.69 27.76 32.29
N PRO A 709 -18.82 28.17 33.55
CA PRO A 709 -18.90 29.59 33.90
C PRO A 709 -17.56 30.31 33.68
N ALA A 710 -17.59 31.64 33.65
CA ALA A 710 -16.39 32.47 33.54
C ALA A 710 -15.40 32.19 34.69
N GLY A 711 -14.10 32.20 34.38
CA GLY A 711 -13.02 31.98 35.34
C GLY A 711 -12.32 30.64 35.16
N GLU A 712 -11.45 30.29 36.10
CA GLU A 712 -10.74 29.02 36.10
C GLU A 712 -11.59 27.92 36.74
N ASN A 713 -11.87 26.87 35.97
CA ASN A 713 -12.71 25.76 36.37
C ASN A 713 -11.85 24.50 36.52
N LYS A 714 -11.92 23.84 37.68
CA LYS A 714 -11.30 22.51 37.85
C LYS A 714 -12.27 21.45 37.32
N VAL A 715 -12.01 20.95 36.11
CA VAL A 715 -12.89 20.02 35.42
C VAL A 715 -12.37 18.60 35.58
N LYS A 716 -13.22 17.70 36.08
CA LYS A 716 -12.87 16.28 36.25
C LYS A 716 -12.85 15.57 34.89
N PHE A 717 -11.96 14.60 34.73
CA PHE A 717 -11.93 13.74 33.56
C PHE A 717 -11.69 12.28 33.98
N THR A 718 -12.14 11.35 33.15
CA THR A 718 -11.72 9.95 33.21
C THR A 718 -11.03 9.58 31.91
N ALA A 719 -10.00 8.74 31.99
CA ALA A 719 -9.28 8.24 30.84
C ALA A 719 -8.90 6.77 31.02
N TRP A 720 -9.01 5.97 29.98
CA TRP A 720 -8.46 4.61 29.96
C TRP A 720 -7.80 4.30 28.62
N MET A 721 -6.84 3.37 28.67
CA MET A 721 -6.13 2.87 27.49
C MET A 721 -5.94 1.36 27.60
N ARG A 722 -6.06 0.64 26.48
CA ARG A 722 -5.63 -0.76 26.30
C ARG A 722 -4.88 -0.88 24.98
N SER A 723 -3.77 -1.61 24.93
CA SER A 723 -2.98 -1.75 23.70
C SER A 723 -2.45 -3.17 23.55
N ILE A 724 -2.25 -3.60 22.32
CA ILE A 724 -1.62 -4.90 21.97
C ILE A 724 -0.10 -4.82 21.91
N VAL A 725 0.46 -3.61 21.99
CA VAL A 725 1.88 -3.29 22.05
C VAL A 725 2.12 -2.21 23.12
N PRO A 726 3.31 -2.13 23.73
CA PRO A 726 3.62 -1.04 24.66
C PRO A 726 3.56 0.33 23.96
N VAL A 727 3.16 1.37 24.71
CA VAL A 727 3.25 2.76 24.24
C VAL A 727 4.15 3.62 25.12
N ASP A 728 4.67 4.70 24.57
CA ASP A 728 5.55 5.62 25.31
C ASP A 728 4.76 6.72 26.03
N HIS A 729 3.70 7.23 25.39
CA HIS A 729 2.98 8.41 25.83
C HIS A 729 1.47 8.19 25.90
N LEU A 730 0.84 8.73 26.96
CA LEU A 730 -0.61 8.89 27.09
C LEU A 730 -0.88 10.29 27.65
N GLU A 731 -1.61 11.10 26.91
CA GLU A 731 -1.65 12.56 27.11
C GLU A 731 -3.05 13.12 26.95
N VAL A 732 -3.44 14.01 27.87
CA VAL A 732 -4.57 14.93 27.65
C VAL A 732 -4.02 16.17 26.97
N VAL A 733 -4.55 16.45 25.78
CA VAL A 733 -4.20 17.61 24.95
C VAL A 733 -5.37 18.57 24.95
N CYS A 734 -5.14 19.86 25.21
CA CYS A 734 -6.15 20.89 25.04
C CYS A 734 -5.57 22.04 24.21
N ASN A 735 -6.30 22.49 23.19
CA ASN A 735 -5.89 23.58 22.30
C ASN A 735 -4.48 23.42 21.70
N GLY A 736 -4.10 22.18 21.40
CA GLY A 736 -2.79 21.83 20.83
C GLY A 736 -1.66 21.66 21.86
N GLU A 737 -1.91 21.90 23.16
CA GLU A 737 -0.91 21.75 24.21
C GLU A 737 -1.17 20.51 25.09
N VAL A 738 -0.10 19.79 25.46
CA VAL A 738 -0.18 18.69 26.42
C VAL A 738 -0.38 19.29 27.83
N VAL A 739 -1.61 19.24 28.34
CA VAL A 739 -1.95 19.77 29.66
C VAL A 739 -1.72 18.77 30.79
N ARG A 740 -1.67 17.47 30.45
CA ARG A 740 -1.39 16.38 31.40
C ARG A 740 -0.81 15.16 30.68
N ALA A 741 0.39 14.74 31.10
CA ALA A 741 0.89 13.39 30.82
C ALA A 741 0.36 12.41 31.87
N LEU A 742 -0.17 11.27 31.43
CA LEU A 742 -0.83 10.26 32.25
C LEU A 742 0.09 9.06 32.48
N LYS A 743 -0.03 8.45 33.65
CA LYS A 743 0.80 7.31 34.04
C LYS A 743 0.26 6.01 33.46
N LEU A 744 1.11 5.27 32.75
CA LEU A 744 0.83 3.93 32.24
C LEU A 744 1.11 2.83 33.28
N SER A 745 0.58 1.63 33.04
CA SER A 745 0.96 0.39 33.74
C SER A 745 2.44 0.05 33.53
N GLY A 746 2.96 -0.90 34.32
CA GLY A 746 4.39 -1.28 34.26
C GLY A 746 4.83 -1.87 32.91
N ASP A 747 3.93 -2.58 32.22
CA ASP A 747 4.11 -3.10 30.86
C ASP A 747 3.84 -2.04 29.76
N ARG A 748 3.28 -0.88 30.14
CA ARG A 748 2.88 0.21 29.25
C ARG A 748 1.78 -0.13 28.24
N GLU A 749 1.03 -1.20 28.51
CA GLU A 749 -0.07 -1.66 27.63
C GLU A 749 -1.46 -1.23 28.14
N SER A 750 -1.54 -0.61 29.33
CA SER A 750 -2.81 -0.19 29.90
C SER A 750 -2.75 1.06 30.79
N ALA A 751 -3.89 1.72 30.95
CA ALA A 751 -4.11 2.78 31.95
C ALA A 751 -5.59 2.87 32.35
N ASN A 752 -5.85 3.28 33.59
CA ASN A 752 -7.18 3.70 34.07
C ASN A 752 -6.96 4.89 35.02
N ILE A 753 -7.50 6.06 34.69
CA ILE A 753 -7.20 7.32 35.34
C ILE A 753 -8.50 8.07 35.64
N GLU A 754 -8.57 8.62 36.85
CA GLU A 754 -9.52 9.67 37.22
C GLU A 754 -8.72 10.85 37.78
N ASP A 755 -8.87 12.02 37.20
CA ASP A 755 -8.16 13.22 37.64
C ASP A 755 -8.93 14.49 37.23
N ALA A 756 -8.32 15.67 37.34
CA ALA A 756 -8.90 16.93 36.91
C ALA A 756 -7.84 17.87 36.31
N ILE A 757 -8.28 18.70 35.37
CA ILE A 757 -7.47 19.74 34.73
C ILE A 757 -8.10 21.12 34.93
N PRO A 758 -7.30 22.19 35.03
CA PRO A 758 -7.81 23.55 35.02
C PRO A 758 -8.20 23.95 33.59
N ILE A 759 -9.38 24.55 33.44
CA ILE A 759 -9.84 25.12 32.16
C ILE A 759 -10.39 26.53 32.41
N SER A 760 -9.82 27.50 31.69
CA SER A 760 -10.16 28.92 31.82
C SER A 760 -10.56 29.60 30.51
N HIS A 761 -10.45 28.90 29.38
CA HIS A 761 -10.77 29.44 28.05
C HIS A 761 -11.57 28.41 27.24
N SER A 762 -12.41 28.90 26.32
CA SER A 762 -13.08 28.07 25.33
C SER A 762 -12.08 27.43 24.37
N GLY A 763 -12.42 26.25 23.86
CA GLY A 763 -11.50 25.44 23.07
C GLY A 763 -11.96 24.00 22.98
N TRP A 764 -11.01 23.09 23.03
CA TRP A 764 -11.24 21.66 22.95
C TRP A 764 -10.19 20.89 23.76
N CYS A 765 -10.53 19.67 24.17
CA CYS A 765 -9.61 18.73 24.80
C CYS A 765 -9.82 17.32 24.24
N LEU A 766 -8.76 16.54 24.08
CA LEU A 766 -8.81 15.14 23.66
C LEU A 766 -7.79 14.29 24.42
N LEU A 767 -7.93 12.97 24.28
CA LEU A 767 -6.94 12.00 24.75
C LEU A 767 -6.16 11.45 23.55
N ARG A 768 -4.84 11.38 23.69
CA ARG A 768 -3.92 10.82 22.70
C ARG A 768 -2.99 9.80 23.34
N ALA A 769 -2.68 8.72 22.62
CA ALA A 769 -1.59 7.80 22.96
C ALA A 769 -0.67 7.62 21.76
N GLY A 770 0.61 7.34 22.00
CA GLY A 770 1.52 6.98 20.92
C GLY A 770 2.91 6.59 21.38
N SER A 771 3.70 6.10 20.44
CA SER A 771 5.10 5.73 20.64
C SER A 771 6.04 6.60 19.80
N ASP A 772 7.30 6.64 20.20
CA ASP A 772 8.37 7.32 19.48
C ASP A 772 9.00 6.43 18.39
N ASN A 773 8.81 5.11 18.48
CA ASN A 773 9.36 4.13 17.55
C ASN A 773 8.26 3.19 16.99
N PRO A 774 8.52 2.52 15.85
CA PRO A 774 7.71 1.40 15.39
C PRO A 774 7.67 0.27 16.42
N GLU A 775 6.53 -0.41 16.57
CA GLU A 775 6.35 -1.53 17.48
C GLU A 775 5.65 -2.70 16.78
N HIS A 776 6.33 -3.84 16.67
CA HIS A 776 5.76 -5.06 16.09
C HIS A 776 4.63 -5.62 16.98
N PRO A 777 3.47 -6.06 16.43
CA PRO A 777 3.17 -6.30 15.01
C PRO A 777 2.39 -5.19 14.30
N ILE A 778 2.46 -3.95 14.77
CA ILE A 778 1.87 -2.82 14.05
C ILE A 778 2.74 -2.51 12.82
N LEU A 779 2.25 -2.84 11.63
CA LEU A 779 2.93 -2.64 10.35
C LEU A 779 2.78 -1.20 9.85
N ASP A 780 3.21 -0.24 10.69
CA ASP A 780 3.07 1.20 10.51
C ASP A 780 4.32 1.95 11.02
N LEU A 781 4.40 3.26 10.77
CA LEU A 781 5.42 4.20 11.24
C LEU A 781 5.62 4.12 12.75
N TYR A 782 4.54 4.08 13.52
CA TYR A 782 4.51 3.98 14.98
C TYR A 782 3.08 3.76 15.49
N PRO A 783 2.89 3.14 16.66
CA PRO A 783 1.61 3.15 17.36
C PRO A 783 1.12 4.57 17.66
N TYR A 784 -0.14 4.85 17.33
CA TYR A 784 -0.79 6.14 17.56
C TYR A 784 -2.30 5.96 17.72
N ALA A 785 -2.90 6.77 18.59
CA ALA A 785 -4.34 6.86 18.75
C ALA A 785 -4.75 8.25 19.24
N THR A 786 -5.92 8.72 18.81
CA THR A 786 -6.52 9.98 19.28
C THR A 786 -8.02 9.83 19.37
N THR A 787 -8.63 10.41 20.40
CA THR A 787 -10.09 10.60 20.42
C THR A 787 -10.49 11.77 19.55
N SER A 788 -11.76 11.80 19.12
CA SER A 788 -12.40 13.06 18.76
C SER A 788 -12.38 14.02 19.95
N PRO A 789 -12.42 15.35 19.71
CA PRO A 789 -12.35 16.32 20.79
C PRO A 789 -13.63 16.38 21.61
N ILE A 790 -13.50 16.68 22.90
CA ILE A 790 -14.55 17.24 23.73
C ILE A 790 -14.42 18.76 23.63
N TYR A 791 -15.46 19.44 23.15
CA TYR A 791 -15.46 20.89 23.00
C TYR A 791 -15.76 21.56 24.34
N VAL A 792 -15.20 22.75 24.56
CA VAL A 792 -15.39 23.49 25.80
C VAL A 792 -15.78 24.93 25.51
N SER A 793 -16.88 25.39 26.10
CA SER A 793 -17.28 26.79 26.09
C SER A 793 -17.23 27.37 27.50
N VAL A 794 -16.42 28.42 27.69
CA VAL A 794 -16.32 29.20 28.92
C VAL A 794 -17.10 30.50 28.74
N ALA A 795 -18.14 30.69 29.54
CA ALA A 795 -19.02 31.85 29.52
C ALA A 795 -19.65 32.17 28.13
N GLY A 796 -19.84 31.16 27.29
CA GLY A 796 -20.37 31.33 25.93
C GLY A 796 -19.40 31.99 24.95
N SER A 797 -18.13 32.16 25.33
CA SER A 797 -17.11 32.70 24.41
C SER A 797 -16.69 31.64 23.39
N THR A 798 -16.22 32.08 22.23
CA THR A 798 -15.57 31.22 21.24
C THR A 798 -14.06 31.16 21.48
N PRO A 799 -13.37 30.12 21.00
CA PRO A 799 -11.90 30.09 20.99
C PRO A 799 -11.34 31.35 20.31
N LYS A 800 -10.21 31.85 20.82
CA LYS A 800 -9.44 32.94 20.19
C LYS A 800 -8.19 32.33 19.58
N ALA A 801 -8.11 32.32 18.25
CA ALA A 801 -6.98 31.71 17.54
C ALA A 801 -6.51 32.61 16.38
N ALA A 802 -6.18 33.86 16.69
CA ALA A 802 -5.75 34.83 15.68
C ALA A 802 -4.50 34.38 14.91
N GLU A 803 -3.60 33.63 15.56
CA GLU A 803 -2.39 33.08 14.91
C GLU A 803 -2.73 31.94 13.95
N ASP A 804 -3.60 31.01 14.34
CA ASP A 804 -4.04 29.91 13.48
C ASP A 804 -4.93 30.41 12.32
N ALA A 805 -5.78 31.41 12.57
CA ALA A 805 -6.54 32.09 11.52
C ALA A 805 -5.60 32.77 10.51
N ALA A 806 -4.55 33.44 10.99
CA ALA A 806 -3.54 34.05 10.11
C ALA A 806 -2.78 33.00 9.28
N TYR A 807 -2.49 31.83 9.87
CA TYR A 807 -1.88 30.70 9.18
C TYR A 807 -2.75 30.25 7.98
N PHE A 808 -4.05 30.04 8.16
CA PHE A 808 -4.94 29.63 7.07
C PHE A 808 -5.23 30.75 6.05
N ILE A 809 -5.26 32.02 6.48
CA ILE A 809 -5.35 33.15 5.54
C ILE A 809 -4.12 33.19 4.62
N ALA A 810 -2.92 32.97 5.16
CA ALA A 810 -1.69 32.91 4.37
C ALA A 810 -1.73 31.73 3.39
N TRP A 811 -2.20 30.56 3.84
CA TRP A 811 -2.39 29.38 2.99
C TRP A 811 -3.35 29.68 1.83
N ILE A 812 -4.55 30.19 2.10
CA ILE A 812 -5.53 30.50 1.05
C ILE A 812 -4.98 31.54 0.07
N GLY A 813 -4.16 32.49 0.55
CA GLY A 813 -3.43 33.42 -0.31
C GLY A 813 -2.53 32.73 -1.34
N ARG A 814 -1.82 31.67 -0.95
CA ARG A 814 -1.00 30.84 -1.86
C ARG A 814 -1.86 30.15 -2.91
N LEU A 815 -2.99 29.55 -2.51
CA LEU A 815 -3.91 28.92 -3.45
C LEU A 815 -4.45 29.93 -4.47
N GLU A 816 -4.81 31.14 -4.02
CA GLU A 816 -5.31 32.20 -4.89
C GLU A 816 -4.25 32.63 -5.92
N GLU A 817 -2.98 32.75 -5.52
CA GLU A 817 -1.87 33.04 -6.44
C GLU A 817 -1.73 31.95 -7.51
N ALA A 818 -1.75 30.69 -7.11
CA ALA A 818 -1.62 29.56 -8.02
C ALA A 818 -2.83 29.42 -8.98
N VAL A 819 -4.06 29.57 -8.48
CA VAL A 819 -5.31 29.59 -9.28
C VAL A 819 -5.28 30.71 -10.33
N LYS A 820 -4.77 31.90 -9.96
CA LYS A 820 -4.62 33.02 -10.90
C LYS A 820 -3.61 32.71 -11.99
N ALA A 821 -2.50 32.04 -11.64
CA ALA A 821 -1.42 31.68 -12.54
C ALA A 821 -1.76 30.50 -13.48
N ASN A 822 -2.64 29.60 -13.07
CA ASN A 822 -3.05 28.43 -13.85
C ASN A 822 -3.76 28.83 -15.17
N ARG A 823 -3.45 28.11 -16.25
CA ARG A 823 -3.93 28.35 -17.62
C ARG A 823 -4.80 27.23 -18.20
N ASP A 824 -5.00 26.14 -17.47
CA ASP A 824 -5.67 24.92 -17.94
C ASP A 824 -7.19 24.93 -17.73
N TRP A 825 -7.78 26.11 -17.49
CA TRP A 825 -9.21 26.28 -17.29
C TRP A 825 -10.00 25.96 -18.56
N ASN A 826 -11.12 25.24 -18.44
CA ASN A 826 -12.01 25.04 -19.59
C ASN A 826 -12.76 26.32 -19.95
N THR A 827 -13.13 27.10 -18.92
CA THR A 827 -13.81 28.39 -19.09
C THR A 827 -13.38 29.41 -18.04
N GLU A 828 -13.48 30.71 -18.37
CA GLU A 828 -13.27 31.79 -17.41
C GLU A 828 -14.29 31.79 -16.26
N ALA A 829 -15.48 31.20 -16.48
CA ALA A 829 -16.50 31.08 -15.45
C ALA A 829 -16.07 30.10 -14.34
N GLU A 830 -15.43 28.98 -14.70
CA GLU A 830 -14.82 28.05 -13.74
C GLU A 830 -13.80 28.78 -12.87
N LYS A 831 -12.84 29.47 -13.50
CA LYS A 831 -11.80 30.25 -12.80
C LYS A 831 -12.40 31.26 -11.83
N THR A 832 -13.40 32.01 -12.28
CA THR A 832 -14.07 33.02 -11.47
C THR A 832 -14.80 32.40 -10.27
N ALA A 833 -15.44 31.23 -10.45
CA ALA A 833 -16.12 30.51 -9.39
C ALA A 833 -15.14 30.04 -8.30
N VAL A 834 -14.00 29.46 -8.70
CA VAL A 834 -12.95 29.02 -7.77
C VAL A 834 -12.39 30.21 -6.98
N LEU A 835 -12.05 31.32 -7.65
CA LEU A 835 -11.53 32.52 -6.97
C LEU A 835 -12.53 33.10 -5.96
N ARG A 836 -13.82 33.10 -6.27
CA ARG A 836 -14.87 33.55 -5.35
C ARG A 836 -14.96 32.64 -4.12
N MET A 837 -14.94 31.33 -4.31
CA MET A 837 -14.95 30.35 -3.22
C MET A 837 -13.77 30.55 -2.25
N LEU A 838 -12.56 30.76 -2.78
CA LEU A 838 -11.38 31.04 -1.96
C LEU A 838 -11.54 32.33 -1.14
N ASP A 839 -12.11 33.38 -1.72
CA ASP A 839 -12.36 34.64 -1.01
C ASP A 839 -13.41 34.49 0.10
N GLU A 840 -14.50 33.76 -0.17
CA GLU A 840 -15.56 33.45 0.81
C GLU A 840 -14.99 32.72 2.04
N ALA A 841 -14.15 31.70 1.84
CA ALA A 841 -13.51 30.99 2.94
C ALA A 841 -12.53 31.88 3.71
N ARG A 842 -11.74 32.69 3.01
CA ARG A 842 -10.78 33.61 3.64
C ARG A 842 -11.45 34.64 4.55
N GLU A 843 -12.64 35.12 4.17
CA GLU A 843 -13.43 36.05 5.00
C GLU A 843 -13.91 35.43 6.32
N ILE A 844 -14.07 34.11 6.38
CA ILE A 844 -14.41 33.40 7.63
C ILE A 844 -13.23 33.46 8.59
N TYR A 845 -12.02 33.14 8.14
CA TYR A 845 -10.82 33.24 8.96
C TYR A 845 -10.50 34.69 9.37
N ARG A 846 -10.72 35.68 8.49
CA ARG A 846 -10.52 37.10 8.83
C ARG A 846 -11.39 37.60 9.98
N LYS A 847 -12.55 36.98 10.21
CA LYS A 847 -13.42 37.31 11.36
C LYS A 847 -12.93 36.69 12.68
N LEU A 848 -12.05 35.70 12.60
CA LEU A 848 -11.46 35.01 13.75
C LEU A 848 -10.11 35.61 14.19
N GLN A 849 -9.48 36.39 13.29
CA GLN A 849 -8.30 37.21 13.57
C GLN A 849 -8.69 38.51 14.30
#